data_AF-A0A0E3GQX5-F1
#
_entry.id   AF-A0A0E3GQX5-F1
#
_cell.length_a   1.000
_cell.length_b   1.000
_cell.length_c   1.000
_cell.angle_alpha   90.00
_cell.angle_beta   90.00
_cell.angle_gamma   90.00
#
_symmetry.space_group_name_H-M   'P 1'
#
loop_
_entity.id
_entity.type
_entity.pdbx_description
1 polymer ?
#
loop_
_entity_poly.entity_id
_entity_poly.type
_entity_poly.pdbx_seq_one_letter_code
_entity_poly.pdbx_strand_id
1 'polypeptide(L)'
;MMEGRSGGWIEVGGEDILGKKLVDKSIFRHGTTLPKDEAYKYFNAINKDHLERGESEVVTFLIDEKEFKALFRNVKSDKRDDTYQFLFRKELKNYIKETLNKSYKYIFKYNENPNIEKPQEYIEFYKADKMNTFKVKLIADEGYEFNEEENIENGALEESNKLLKEDFFKYIGTKEENINGNYQKSYKMVLLIALLELSDFEGKAVYEDVCSYVKDIYFERHKKGLAAETPDSGIEKSIEELSIKIVRDVMNENPYVVISRKGYILKEYIDEVEYLSFNKELWNELTDEDKEELIDILKYKLNKYYLEKGLGTMNSKKYYLYNISYQYPNVWQHCLSDECAAVSYVPELDKNPSISRALNVLKQIDIGDKIIAYAKPQQIIAMGEVIKTYYIEDDESKFAYNGLDMDKTEEGRTYKQRIGVKWISVLSHPLYIEQFNLNIEEKYNRAKAGNAFSELTENGFNNAEKLINNILWSSTSKFLDNVEEAAAVKDEETDEVEEAISKKLSSLEEANFESKDVVEYIYNYITAEGYEYSKDIIKNLYLSLKTKPFVILYGISGTGKSKLVELFAKALGASREDETYNLIPVRPDWSDASELIGYRNIDSKFQPGILTNIIKEAAAHKEIPYFVCLDEMNLARVEYYFSDILSIMETRNKENGEIKTDKLIRRELFAGDKDAVKSFEDLYIPENLYIIGTINMDETTFPFSKKVLDRANTIEFNEVNLDYAFDREKVEVPSKLYPNKLILSEYIKISQCSEKKDTAKEVIGELIKINNILEQCDMQFAYRVRDEIVFYVIYAASEGIMDFYEALDYSIKQKILPRISGSSSEIEQCLFTLFKGFSNMDTSSFNADYIDEEALKKMKNYIVDDKEKLKDGSREKSICKYPISSEKILKMLWRFNKDGFTTFW
;
A
#
# COMPACT_ATOMS: atom_id res chain seq x y z
N MET A 1 -13.93 56.57 -2.19
CA MET A 1 -13.62 56.32 -0.77
C MET A 1 -13.98 54.88 -0.47
N MET A 2 -12.99 54.03 -0.21
CA MET A 2 -13.15 52.81 0.57
C MET A 2 -11.84 52.63 1.35
N GLU A 3 -11.87 52.91 2.64
CA GLU A 3 -10.76 52.67 3.57
C GLU A 3 -10.64 51.15 3.79
N GLY A 4 -9.72 50.49 3.09
CA GLY A 4 -9.45 49.06 3.28
C GLY A 4 -8.54 48.79 4.47
N ARG A 5 -8.93 47.87 5.36
CA ARG A 5 -8.07 47.38 6.45
C ARG A 5 -6.96 46.45 5.91
N SER A 6 -5.92 46.24 6.71
CA SER A 6 -4.78 45.38 6.35
C SER A 6 -5.24 43.97 5.96
N GLY A 7 -4.73 43.45 4.83
CA GLY A 7 -5.01 42.08 4.39
C GLY A 7 -6.33 41.89 3.64
N GLY A 8 -6.94 42.95 3.09
CA GLY A 8 -8.08 42.85 2.17
C GLY A 8 -9.41 42.43 2.79
N TRP A 9 -9.60 42.66 4.09
CA TRP A 9 -10.89 42.56 4.80
C TRP A 9 -11.65 43.88 4.71
N ILE A 10 -12.96 43.80 4.52
CA ILE A 10 -13.87 44.95 4.36
C ILE A 10 -14.82 45.02 5.55
N GLU A 11 -15.06 46.24 6.02
CA GLU A 11 -16.02 46.52 7.09
C GLU A 11 -17.45 46.31 6.59
N VAL A 12 -18.24 45.56 7.36
CA VAL A 12 -19.59 45.16 7.02
C VAL A 12 -20.58 45.61 8.09
N GLY A 13 -21.71 46.18 7.66
CA GLY A 13 -22.80 46.62 8.52
C GLY A 13 -24.02 45.71 8.37
N GLY A 14 -24.38 44.97 9.42
CA GLY A 14 -25.54 44.07 9.49
C GLY A 14 -25.41 43.12 10.69
N GLU A 15 -26.53 42.70 11.30
CA GLU A 15 -26.49 41.94 12.56
C GLU A 15 -25.90 40.52 12.42
N ASP A 16 -25.95 39.92 11.21
CA ASP A 16 -25.61 38.50 11.01
C ASP A 16 -24.31 38.22 10.22
N ILE A 17 -23.70 39.25 9.63
CA ILE A 17 -22.45 39.10 8.87
C ILE A 17 -21.23 39.31 9.78
N LEU A 18 -20.39 38.28 9.89
CA LEU A 18 -19.21 38.29 10.76
C LEU A 18 -18.03 38.99 10.12
N GLY A 19 -17.88 38.87 8.79
CA GLY A 19 -16.85 39.58 8.04
C GLY A 19 -16.87 39.26 6.55
N LYS A 20 -16.27 40.16 5.77
CA LYS A 20 -16.14 40.05 4.31
C LYS A 20 -14.69 40.18 3.89
N LYS A 21 -14.21 39.22 3.10
CA LYS A 21 -12.84 39.17 2.60
C LYS A 21 -12.82 39.24 1.08
N LEU A 22 -12.08 40.19 0.52
CA LEU A 22 -11.77 40.20 -0.92
C LEU A 22 -10.85 39.03 -1.25
N VAL A 23 -11.16 38.30 -2.32
CA VAL A 23 -10.36 37.15 -2.77
C VAL A 23 -8.95 37.61 -3.15
N ASP A 24 -7.97 36.89 -2.63
CA ASP A 24 -6.56 37.09 -2.93
C ASP A 24 -5.83 35.74 -2.96
N LYS A 25 -4.53 35.81 -3.24
CA LYS A 25 -3.67 34.64 -3.39
C LYS A 25 -3.62 33.74 -2.14
N SER A 26 -3.89 34.27 -0.93
CA SER A 26 -3.83 33.50 0.32
C SER A 26 -4.95 32.47 0.44
N ILE A 27 -6.15 32.82 -0.06
CA ILE A 27 -7.34 31.97 -0.10
C ILE A 27 -7.04 30.63 -0.78
N PHE A 28 -6.35 30.68 -1.91
CA PHE A 28 -6.01 29.49 -2.71
C PHE A 28 -4.77 28.74 -2.20
N ARG A 29 -3.94 29.38 -1.37
CA ARG A 29 -2.75 28.76 -0.79
C ARG A 29 -3.08 28.00 0.49
N HIS A 30 -3.65 28.67 1.49
CA HIS A 30 -3.85 28.08 2.81
C HIS A 30 -5.18 28.45 3.49
N GLY A 31 -5.84 29.55 3.11
CA GLY A 31 -7.09 30.00 3.71
C GLY A 31 -7.04 31.49 3.99
N THR A 32 -7.55 31.94 5.15
CA THR A 32 -7.58 33.38 5.48
C THR A 32 -7.24 33.64 6.95
N THR A 33 -6.44 34.69 7.19
CA THR A 33 -6.11 35.17 8.53
C THR A 33 -7.08 36.27 8.93
N LEU A 34 -7.65 36.18 10.13
CA LEU A 34 -8.64 37.14 10.62
C LEU A 34 -7.99 38.43 11.13
N PRO A 35 -8.63 39.60 10.96
CA PRO A 35 -8.21 40.82 11.62
C PRO A 35 -8.26 40.62 13.14
N LYS A 36 -7.16 40.99 13.83
CA LYS A 36 -6.99 40.76 15.27
C LYS A 36 -8.18 41.30 16.09
N ASP A 37 -8.64 42.49 15.73
CA ASP A 37 -9.71 43.18 16.44
C ASP A 37 -11.10 42.67 16.09
N GLU A 38 -11.25 41.66 15.24
CA GLU A 38 -12.56 41.09 14.85
C GLU A 38 -12.67 39.58 15.09
N ALA A 39 -11.57 38.91 15.43
CA ALA A 39 -11.58 37.47 15.70
C ALA A 39 -12.62 37.07 16.77
N TYR A 40 -12.89 37.97 17.73
CA TYR A 40 -13.90 37.75 18.77
C TYR A 40 -15.30 37.47 18.22
N LYS A 41 -15.66 38.04 17.05
CA LYS A 41 -16.97 37.84 16.42
C LYS A 41 -17.20 36.37 16.04
N TYR A 42 -16.12 35.65 15.75
CA TYR A 42 -16.15 34.26 15.29
C TYR A 42 -16.17 33.25 16.44
N PHE A 43 -15.73 33.63 17.65
CA PHE A 43 -15.72 32.70 18.79
C PHE A 43 -17.12 32.34 19.29
N ASN A 44 -18.08 33.26 19.16
CA ASN A 44 -19.49 32.99 19.50
C ASN A 44 -20.08 31.83 18.68
N ALA A 45 -19.67 31.65 17.43
CA ALA A 45 -20.17 30.56 16.58
C ALA A 45 -19.58 29.19 16.96
N ILE A 46 -18.46 29.18 17.69
CA ILE A 46 -17.84 27.97 18.24
C ILE A 46 -18.03 27.85 19.76
N ASN A 47 -18.92 28.67 20.33
CA ASN A 47 -19.23 28.74 21.76
C ASN A 47 -18.01 28.83 22.70
N LYS A 48 -16.97 29.53 22.25
CA LYS A 48 -15.78 29.82 23.07
C LYS A 48 -15.67 31.32 23.24
N ASP A 49 -15.02 31.75 24.32
CA ASP A 49 -14.67 33.17 24.51
C ASP A 49 -13.34 33.51 23.82
N HIS A 50 -12.46 32.52 23.63
CA HIS A 50 -11.11 32.66 23.11
C HIS A 50 -10.55 31.30 22.67
N LEU A 51 -9.51 31.29 21.81
CA LEU A 51 -8.67 30.12 21.52
C LEU A 51 -7.23 30.39 21.95
N GLU A 52 -6.68 29.55 22.83
CA GLU A 52 -5.30 29.69 23.28
C GLU A 52 -4.30 29.45 22.13
N ARG A 53 -3.06 29.94 22.27
CA ARG A 53 -2.05 29.81 21.20
C ARG A 53 -1.74 28.35 20.91
N GLY A 54 -1.92 27.96 19.65
CA GLY A 54 -1.76 26.57 19.20
C GLY A 54 -3.02 25.72 19.33
N GLU A 55 -4.09 26.25 19.93
CA GLU A 55 -5.41 25.64 19.97
C GLU A 55 -6.13 25.82 18.62
N SER A 56 -6.90 24.81 18.24
CA SER A 56 -7.65 24.81 17.00
C SER A 56 -8.96 24.05 17.15
N GLU A 57 -10.00 24.55 16.49
CA GLU A 57 -11.33 23.96 16.43
C GLU A 57 -11.69 23.59 15.00
N VAL A 58 -12.31 22.42 14.84
CA VAL A 58 -12.84 22.00 13.55
C VAL A 58 -14.18 22.68 13.35
N VAL A 59 -14.28 23.46 12.29
CA VAL A 59 -15.48 24.21 11.95
C VAL A 59 -16.01 23.76 10.60
N THR A 60 -17.31 23.89 10.41
CA THR A 60 -17.99 23.53 9.18
C THR A 60 -18.39 24.80 8.44
N PHE A 61 -18.00 24.94 7.19
CA PHE A 61 -18.44 26.01 6.32
C PHE A 61 -19.57 25.47 5.45
N LEU A 62 -20.75 26.05 5.61
CA LEU A 62 -21.90 25.76 4.78
C LEU A 62 -21.90 26.73 3.60
N ILE A 63 -21.58 26.24 2.40
CA ILE A 63 -21.55 27.02 1.15
C ILE A 63 -22.51 26.34 0.17
N ASP A 64 -23.53 27.06 -0.30
CA ASP A 64 -24.55 26.55 -1.24
C ASP A 64 -25.13 25.19 -0.81
N GLU A 65 -25.48 25.06 0.48
CA GLU A 65 -25.99 23.84 1.11
C GLU A 65 -25.00 22.65 1.19
N LYS A 66 -23.76 22.84 0.76
CA LYS A 66 -22.66 21.87 0.93
C LYS A 66 -21.85 22.17 2.20
N GLU A 67 -21.52 21.13 2.95
CA GLU A 67 -20.69 21.24 4.15
C GLU A 67 -19.21 21.00 3.82
N PHE A 68 -18.37 21.98 4.10
CA PHE A 68 -16.91 21.89 3.96
C PHE A 68 -16.25 22.00 5.33
N LYS A 69 -15.38 21.05 5.70
CA LYS A 69 -14.62 21.16 6.96
C LYS A 69 -13.44 22.13 6.79
N ALA A 70 -13.31 23.06 7.74
CA ALA A 70 -12.18 23.97 7.88
C ALA A 70 -11.67 23.93 9.32
N LEU A 71 -10.49 24.51 9.56
CA LEU A 71 -9.90 24.59 10.90
C LEU A 71 -9.82 26.06 11.33
N PHE A 72 -10.42 26.41 12.46
CA PHE A 72 -10.26 27.71 13.08
C PHE A 72 -9.21 27.63 14.19
N ARG A 73 -8.12 28.39 14.09
CA ARG A 73 -7.00 28.24 15.04
C ARG A 73 -6.38 29.56 15.45
N ASN A 74 -5.76 29.57 16.62
CA ASN A 74 -4.77 30.58 16.99
C ASN A 74 -3.37 30.05 16.65
N VAL A 75 -2.66 30.70 15.73
CA VAL A 75 -1.38 30.23 15.21
C VAL A 75 -0.30 30.33 16.30
N LYS A 76 0.42 29.23 16.52
CA LYS A 76 1.57 29.20 17.42
C LYS A 76 2.69 30.08 16.83
N SER A 77 2.87 31.27 17.38
CA SER A 77 3.83 32.28 16.93
C SER A 77 4.68 32.79 18.10
N ASP A 78 5.98 32.95 17.86
CA ASP A 78 6.96 33.48 18.84
C ASP A 78 6.80 34.99 19.09
N LYS A 79 5.95 35.67 18.32
CA LYS A 79 5.61 37.08 18.54
C LYS A 79 4.58 37.21 19.67
N ARG A 80 4.64 38.29 20.46
CA ARG A 80 3.78 38.50 21.64
C ARG A 80 2.27 38.66 21.34
N ASP A 81 1.82 38.65 20.09
CA ASP A 81 0.41 38.86 19.70
C ASP A 81 -0.25 37.61 19.10
N ASP A 82 -1.52 37.38 19.43
CA ASP A 82 -2.34 36.27 18.90
C ASP A 82 -2.67 36.48 17.42
N THR A 83 -2.71 35.38 16.66
CA THR A 83 -2.98 35.39 15.22
C THR A 83 -4.00 34.32 14.87
N TYR A 84 -5.25 34.72 14.65
CA TYR A 84 -6.34 33.78 14.34
C TYR A 84 -6.49 33.54 12.84
N GLN A 85 -6.70 32.29 12.45
CA GLN A 85 -6.74 31.89 11.06
C GLN A 85 -7.76 30.79 10.81
N PHE A 86 -8.48 30.89 9.69
CA PHE A 86 -9.17 29.75 9.08
C PHE A 86 -8.26 29.08 8.06
N LEU A 87 -7.99 27.79 8.26
CA LEU A 87 -7.26 26.96 7.32
C LEU A 87 -8.24 26.17 6.46
N PHE A 88 -8.16 26.35 5.14
CA PHE A 88 -9.08 25.72 4.19
C PHE A 88 -8.51 24.38 3.72
N ARG A 89 -9.34 23.32 3.78
CA ARG A 89 -9.00 22.00 3.22
C ARG A 89 -9.03 22.04 1.69
N LYS A 90 -8.42 21.02 1.05
CA LYS A 90 -8.25 20.95 -0.42
C LYS A 90 -9.59 21.05 -1.16
N GLU A 91 -10.61 20.35 -0.67
CA GLU A 91 -11.98 20.35 -1.23
C GLU A 91 -12.57 21.76 -1.29
N LEU A 92 -12.51 22.50 -0.17
CA LEU A 92 -13.01 23.87 -0.09
C LEU A 92 -12.27 24.82 -1.04
N LYS A 93 -10.94 24.69 -1.18
CA LYS A 93 -10.15 25.54 -2.07
C LYS A 93 -10.46 25.31 -3.55
N ASN A 94 -10.69 24.05 -3.94
CA ASN A 94 -11.11 23.71 -5.30
C ASN A 94 -12.51 24.26 -5.58
N TYR A 95 -13.44 24.12 -4.62
CA TYR A 95 -14.78 24.68 -4.76
C TYR A 95 -14.75 26.21 -4.91
N ILE A 96 -13.98 26.92 -4.08
CA ILE A 96 -13.81 28.37 -4.20
C ILE A 96 -13.20 28.76 -5.57
N LYS A 97 -12.26 27.96 -6.12
CA LYS A 97 -11.67 28.21 -7.44
C LYS A 97 -12.70 28.10 -8.57
N GLU A 98 -13.61 27.15 -8.48
CA GLU A 98 -14.66 26.96 -9.48
C GLU A 98 -15.71 28.06 -9.40
N THR A 99 -16.14 28.42 -8.18
CA THR A 99 -17.17 29.45 -7.97
C THR A 99 -16.65 30.88 -8.17
N LEU A 100 -15.46 31.19 -7.66
CA LEU A 100 -14.82 32.52 -7.74
C LEU A 100 -13.69 32.50 -8.78
N ASN A 101 -14.07 32.13 -10.00
CA ASN A 101 -13.12 31.87 -11.07
C ASN A 101 -12.51 33.15 -11.66
N LYS A 102 -13.15 34.32 -11.50
CA LYS A 102 -12.68 35.57 -12.12
C LYS A 102 -11.45 36.07 -11.40
N SER A 103 -11.44 36.05 -10.07
CA SER A 103 -10.27 36.34 -9.25
C SER A 103 -9.21 35.27 -9.42
N TYR A 104 -9.58 33.99 -9.54
CA TYR A 104 -8.60 32.96 -9.86
C TYR A 104 -7.92 33.24 -11.21
N LYS A 105 -8.69 33.56 -12.26
CA LYS A 105 -8.18 33.95 -13.58
C LYS A 105 -7.36 35.24 -13.47
N TYR A 106 -7.82 36.27 -12.78
CA TYR A 106 -7.06 37.50 -12.58
C TYR A 106 -5.72 37.24 -11.90
N ILE A 107 -5.71 36.47 -10.80
CA ILE A 107 -4.52 36.20 -10.00
C ILE A 107 -3.52 35.28 -10.71
N PHE A 108 -4.01 34.25 -11.41
CA PHE A 108 -3.15 33.20 -11.95
C PHE A 108 -3.07 33.19 -13.49
N LYS A 109 -4.13 33.58 -14.21
CA LYS A 109 -4.13 33.68 -15.69
C LYS A 109 -3.66 35.05 -16.18
N TYR A 110 -4.08 36.13 -15.52
CA TYR A 110 -3.66 37.50 -15.81
C TYR A 110 -2.56 38.01 -14.87
N ASN A 111 -2.05 37.15 -13.97
CA ASN A 111 -0.93 37.42 -13.06
C ASN A 111 -1.05 38.73 -12.27
N GLU A 112 -2.27 39.06 -11.82
CA GLU A 112 -2.61 40.31 -11.12
C GLU A 112 -2.25 41.58 -11.93
N ASN A 113 -2.41 41.53 -13.27
CA ASN A 113 -2.11 42.65 -14.16
C ASN A 113 -2.80 43.94 -13.69
N PRO A 114 -2.05 45.02 -13.40
CA PRO A 114 -2.62 46.27 -12.87
C PRO A 114 -3.49 47.03 -13.89
N ASN A 115 -3.38 46.72 -15.18
CA ASN A 115 -4.20 47.31 -16.24
C ASN A 115 -5.58 46.64 -16.38
N ILE A 116 -5.72 45.42 -15.86
CA ILE A 116 -6.99 44.73 -15.78
C ILE A 116 -7.60 45.09 -14.43
N GLU A 117 -8.81 45.63 -14.45
CA GLU A 117 -9.51 45.96 -13.20
C GLU A 117 -9.61 44.69 -12.35
N LYS A 118 -9.25 44.75 -11.06
CA LYS A 118 -9.29 43.54 -10.23
C LYS A 118 -10.74 43.10 -10.01
N PRO A 119 -11.10 41.83 -10.29
CA PRO A 119 -12.43 41.31 -9.97
C PRO A 119 -12.73 41.49 -8.49
N GLN A 120 -13.91 41.99 -8.19
CA GLN A 120 -14.40 42.24 -6.85
C GLN A 120 -15.19 41.01 -6.37
N GLU A 121 -14.52 39.86 -6.30
CA GLU A 121 -15.10 38.65 -5.72
C GLU A 121 -14.76 38.54 -4.23
N TYR A 122 -15.74 38.09 -3.45
CA TYR A 122 -15.67 38.11 -2.00
C TYR A 122 -16.07 36.78 -1.38
N ILE A 123 -15.49 36.51 -0.23
CA ILE A 123 -15.96 35.48 0.69
C ILE A 123 -16.57 36.19 1.90
N GLU A 124 -17.86 35.99 2.10
CA GLU A 124 -18.58 36.51 3.25
C GLU A 124 -18.87 35.40 4.25
N PHE A 125 -18.59 35.69 5.52
CA PHE A 125 -18.81 34.79 6.63
C PHE A 125 -20.00 35.29 7.44
N TYR A 126 -20.98 34.43 7.66
CA TYR A 126 -22.19 34.70 8.41
C TYR A 126 -22.26 33.78 9.63
N LYS A 127 -22.95 34.26 10.66
CA LYS A 127 -23.35 33.41 11.77
C LYS A 127 -24.31 32.34 11.26
N ALA A 128 -24.09 31.08 11.66
CA ALA A 128 -25.05 30.02 11.45
C ALA A 128 -25.80 29.72 12.75
N ASP A 129 -27.01 29.20 12.63
CA ASP A 129 -27.80 28.76 13.79
C ASP A 129 -27.23 27.49 14.45
N LYS A 130 -26.38 26.76 13.71
CA LYS A 130 -25.74 25.51 14.13
C LYS A 130 -24.34 25.79 14.70
N MET A 131 -24.05 25.21 15.87
CA MET A 131 -22.74 25.33 16.52
C MET A 131 -21.60 24.82 15.62
N ASN A 132 -20.41 25.41 15.80
CA ASN A 132 -19.21 25.14 15.02
C ASN A 132 -19.41 25.24 13.50
N THR A 133 -20.43 25.99 13.07
CA THR A 133 -20.79 26.13 11.67
C THR A 133 -20.81 27.60 11.30
N PHE A 134 -20.24 27.92 10.15
CA PHE A 134 -20.30 29.24 9.55
C PHE A 134 -21.04 29.10 8.23
N LYS A 135 -22.04 29.95 8.01
CA LYS A 135 -22.62 30.06 6.68
C LYS A 135 -21.69 30.94 5.87
N VAL A 136 -21.17 30.42 4.77
CA VAL A 136 -20.20 31.12 3.94
C VAL A 136 -20.81 31.33 2.57
N LYS A 137 -20.82 32.59 2.12
CA LYS A 137 -21.32 32.96 0.80
C LYS A 137 -20.14 33.37 -0.06
N LEU A 138 -19.99 32.70 -1.20
CA LEU A 138 -19.04 33.07 -2.23
C LEU A 138 -19.76 34.04 -3.16
N ILE A 139 -19.32 35.29 -3.18
CA ILE A 139 -19.87 36.33 -4.05
C ILE A 139 -18.96 36.43 -5.26
N ALA A 140 -19.43 35.84 -6.35
CA ALA A 140 -18.86 36.07 -7.66
C ALA A 140 -19.18 37.50 -8.10
N ASP A 141 -18.28 38.10 -8.87
CA ASP A 141 -18.45 39.43 -9.41
C ASP A 141 -19.23 39.30 -10.71
N GLU A 142 -20.54 39.07 -10.62
CA GLU A 142 -21.37 38.68 -11.77
C GLU A 142 -21.35 39.71 -12.90
N GLY A 143 -21.31 41.00 -12.55
CA GLY A 143 -21.25 42.12 -13.51
C GLY A 143 -19.84 42.41 -14.05
N TYR A 144 -18.80 41.76 -13.52
CA TYR A 144 -17.46 41.85 -14.06
C TYR A 144 -17.32 40.93 -15.25
N GLU A 145 -17.35 41.51 -16.43
CA GLU A 145 -16.85 40.85 -17.62
C GLU A 145 -15.48 41.46 -17.91
N PHE A 146 -14.52 40.61 -18.27
CA PHE A 146 -13.28 41.14 -18.83
C PHE A 146 -13.69 41.87 -20.11
N ASN A 147 -13.65 43.20 -20.13
CA ASN A 147 -14.13 44.01 -21.26
C ASN A 147 -13.55 43.48 -22.57
N GLU A 148 -14.41 42.87 -23.38
CA GLU A 148 -14.03 42.32 -24.68
C GLU A 148 -13.87 43.41 -25.76
N GLU A 149 -13.76 44.69 -25.40
CA GLU A 149 -13.43 45.78 -26.35
C GLU A 149 -12.07 46.45 -26.07
N GLU A 150 -11.24 45.86 -25.20
CA GLU A 150 -9.82 45.69 -25.55
C GLU A 150 -9.57 44.29 -26.18
N ASN A 151 -10.63 43.63 -26.67
CA ASN A 151 -10.57 42.48 -27.58
C ASN A 151 -11.16 42.83 -28.96
N ILE A 152 -10.36 43.43 -29.85
CA ILE A 152 -10.45 43.09 -31.27
C ILE A 152 -9.03 42.83 -31.77
N GLU A 153 -8.57 41.61 -31.50
CA GLU A 153 -7.64 40.89 -32.38
C GLU A 153 -7.84 39.36 -32.22
N ASN A 154 -8.47 38.89 -31.14
CA ASN A 154 -8.45 37.48 -30.73
C ASN A 154 -9.37 36.47 -31.46
N GLY A 155 -10.37 36.90 -32.25
CA GLY A 155 -11.27 35.96 -32.95
C GLY A 155 -10.66 35.30 -34.20
N ALA A 156 -9.75 36.00 -34.89
CA ALA A 156 -8.89 35.38 -35.90
C ALA A 156 -7.69 34.67 -35.27
N LEU A 157 -7.35 35.06 -34.03
CA LEU A 157 -6.20 34.60 -33.27
C LEU A 157 -6.46 33.22 -32.65
N GLU A 158 -7.64 32.90 -32.09
CA GLU A 158 -7.91 31.52 -31.61
C GLU A 158 -7.87 30.47 -32.73
N GLU A 159 -8.41 30.79 -33.91
CA GLU A 159 -8.38 29.91 -35.07
C GLU A 159 -6.95 29.84 -35.68
N SER A 160 -6.24 30.97 -35.72
CA SER A 160 -4.82 31.06 -36.09
C SER A 160 -3.89 30.32 -35.12
N ASN A 161 -4.13 30.38 -33.81
CA ASN A 161 -3.28 29.79 -32.76
C ASN A 161 -3.43 28.27 -32.75
N LYS A 162 -4.66 27.78 -32.95
CA LYS A 162 -4.92 26.35 -33.10
C LYS A 162 -4.29 25.81 -34.38
N LEU A 163 -4.40 26.55 -35.49
CA LEU A 163 -3.66 26.27 -36.73
C LEU A 163 -2.13 26.32 -36.53
N LEU A 164 -1.62 27.25 -35.72
CA LEU A 164 -0.19 27.40 -35.43
C LEU A 164 0.35 26.23 -34.60
N LYS A 165 -0.43 25.73 -33.64
CA LYS A 165 -0.13 24.50 -32.89
C LYS A 165 -0.09 23.29 -33.81
N GLU A 166 -1.14 23.07 -34.61
CA GLU A 166 -1.19 21.96 -35.57
C GLU A 166 -0.04 22.04 -36.58
N ASP A 167 0.26 23.23 -37.08
CA ASP A 167 1.40 23.50 -37.97
C ASP A 167 2.74 23.25 -37.27
N PHE A 168 2.87 23.56 -35.98
CA PHE A 168 4.09 23.29 -35.22
C PHE A 168 4.30 21.78 -35.03
N PHE A 169 3.26 21.03 -34.64
CA PHE A 169 3.33 19.56 -34.55
C PHE A 169 3.66 18.93 -35.91
N LYS A 170 3.08 19.44 -36.99
CA LYS A 170 3.39 19.01 -38.35
C LYS A 170 4.81 19.38 -38.79
N TYR A 171 5.33 20.52 -38.33
CA TYR A 171 6.71 20.95 -38.58
C TYR A 171 7.72 20.04 -37.87
N ILE A 172 7.43 19.63 -36.64
CA ILE A 172 8.25 18.66 -35.91
C ILE A 172 8.13 17.26 -36.54
N GLY A 173 6.90 16.88 -36.93
CA GLY A 173 6.56 15.61 -37.56
C GLY A 173 6.47 14.46 -36.56
N THR A 174 5.89 13.31 -36.95
CA THR A 174 5.71 12.16 -36.04
C THR A 174 7.01 11.37 -35.84
N LYS A 175 7.05 10.47 -34.85
CA LYS A 175 8.21 9.59 -34.57
C LYS A 175 8.62 8.74 -35.77
N GLU A 176 7.66 8.29 -36.58
CA GLU A 176 7.88 7.32 -37.66
C GLU A 176 8.42 7.93 -38.95
N GLU A 177 8.28 9.25 -39.13
CA GLU A 177 8.77 9.94 -40.32
C GLU A 177 10.30 9.80 -40.51
N ASN A 178 10.72 9.67 -41.76
CA ASN A 178 12.13 9.64 -42.12
C ASN A 178 12.79 11.00 -41.83
N ILE A 179 13.95 10.98 -41.18
CA ILE A 179 14.69 12.19 -40.79
C ILE A 179 15.29 12.91 -42.01
N ASN A 180 15.44 12.19 -43.12
CA ASN A 180 16.01 12.68 -44.36
C ASN A 180 15.12 13.74 -45.04
N GLY A 181 15.46 15.01 -44.77
CA GLY A 181 14.90 16.21 -45.38
C GLY A 181 14.91 17.42 -44.44
N ASN A 182 14.46 17.25 -43.20
CA ASN A 182 14.21 18.36 -42.26
C ASN A 182 15.31 18.57 -41.19
N TYR A 183 16.10 17.54 -40.88
CA TYR A 183 17.12 17.55 -39.83
C TYR A 183 18.48 17.07 -40.36
N GLN A 184 19.24 17.97 -40.99
CA GLN A 184 20.60 17.68 -41.46
C GLN A 184 21.61 17.55 -40.30
N LYS A 185 21.37 18.29 -39.21
CA LYS A 185 22.15 18.32 -37.96
C LYS A 185 21.20 18.23 -36.76
N SER A 186 21.71 17.79 -35.61
CA SER A 186 20.96 17.66 -34.36
C SER A 186 20.51 19.00 -33.77
N TYR A 187 21.11 20.10 -34.21
CA TYR A 187 20.99 21.43 -33.60
C TYR A 187 19.57 21.94 -33.37
N LYS A 188 18.65 21.74 -34.33
CA LYS A 188 17.24 22.17 -34.19
C LYS A 188 16.54 21.41 -33.07
N MET A 189 16.78 20.10 -32.98
CA MET A 189 16.16 19.25 -31.97
C MET A 189 16.68 19.62 -30.59
N VAL A 190 17.99 19.80 -30.45
CA VAL A 190 18.61 20.16 -29.17
C VAL A 190 18.19 21.57 -28.71
N LEU A 191 18.05 22.54 -29.62
CA LEU A 191 17.56 23.89 -29.30
C LEU A 191 16.10 23.88 -28.81
N LEU A 192 15.23 23.12 -29.47
CA LEU A 192 13.81 23.04 -29.09
C LEU A 192 13.60 22.28 -27.78
N ILE A 193 14.36 21.20 -27.54
CA ILE A 193 14.35 20.49 -26.25
C ILE A 193 14.78 21.43 -25.13
N ALA A 194 15.89 22.15 -25.32
CA ALA A 194 16.39 23.10 -24.33
C ALA A 194 15.35 24.19 -24.01
N LEU A 195 14.67 24.71 -25.03
CA LEU A 195 13.64 25.73 -24.84
C LEU A 195 12.40 25.17 -24.13
N LEU A 196 11.87 24.00 -24.54
CA LEU A 196 10.71 23.38 -23.90
C LEU A 196 10.94 23.05 -22.41
N GLU A 197 12.16 22.66 -22.04
CA GLU A 197 12.48 22.29 -20.65
C GLU A 197 12.82 23.49 -19.75
N LEU A 198 13.31 24.60 -20.32
CA LEU A 198 13.76 25.77 -19.56
C LEU A 198 12.77 26.94 -19.55
N SER A 199 11.77 26.93 -20.43
CA SER A 199 10.79 27.99 -20.51
C SER A 199 9.93 28.07 -19.23
N ASP A 200 9.78 29.29 -18.70
CA ASP A 200 8.91 29.57 -17.55
C ASP A 200 7.41 29.54 -17.91
N PHE A 201 6.55 29.96 -16.98
CA PHE A 201 5.10 29.97 -17.20
C PHE A 201 4.66 30.91 -18.34
N GLU A 202 5.52 31.84 -18.78
CA GLU A 202 5.29 32.73 -19.92
C GLU A 202 5.93 32.21 -21.21
N GLY A 203 6.61 31.07 -21.18
CA GLY A 203 7.26 30.47 -22.34
C GLY A 203 8.67 31.01 -22.61
N LYS A 204 9.28 31.70 -21.64
CA LYS A 204 10.56 32.38 -21.80
C LYS A 204 11.67 31.64 -21.06
N ALA A 205 12.83 31.54 -21.69
CA ALA A 205 14.04 31.02 -21.08
C ALA A 205 15.19 32.00 -21.31
N VAL A 206 16.04 32.21 -20.29
CA VAL A 206 17.26 33.02 -20.44
C VAL A 206 18.12 32.35 -21.52
N TYR A 207 18.48 33.07 -22.58
CA TYR A 207 19.12 32.46 -23.75
C TYR A 207 20.53 31.95 -23.44
N GLU A 208 21.21 32.54 -22.46
CA GLU A 208 22.49 32.03 -21.96
C GLU A 208 22.33 30.64 -21.31
N ASP A 209 21.27 30.44 -20.53
CA ASP A 209 20.94 29.14 -19.92
C ASP A 209 20.56 28.11 -20.99
N VAL A 210 19.81 28.51 -22.01
CA VAL A 210 19.53 27.66 -23.19
C VAL A 210 20.81 27.22 -23.88
N CYS A 211 21.75 28.15 -24.11
CA CYS A 211 23.04 27.82 -24.72
C CYS A 211 23.91 26.94 -23.81
N SER A 212 23.86 27.13 -22.50
CA SER A 212 24.55 26.26 -21.53
C SER A 212 23.98 24.85 -21.56
N TYR A 213 22.66 24.70 -21.55
CA TYR A 213 22.00 23.40 -21.63
C TYR A 213 22.35 22.65 -22.93
N VAL A 214 22.34 23.37 -24.06
CA VAL A 214 22.74 22.80 -25.37
C VAL A 214 24.22 22.37 -25.36
N LYS A 215 25.11 23.18 -24.76
CA LYS A 215 26.52 22.85 -24.61
C LYS A 215 26.69 21.54 -23.83
N ASP A 216 25.97 21.40 -22.72
CA ASP A 216 26.09 20.24 -21.82
C ASP A 216 25.67 18.94 -22.54
N ILE A 217 24.66 18.99 -23.41
CA ILE A 217 24.26 17.83 -24.22
C ILE A 217 25.40 17.32 -25.11
N TYR A 218 26.07 18.21 -25.84
CA TYR A 218 27.18 17.82 -26.72
C TYR A 218 28.41 17.40 -25.93
N PHE A 219 28.71 18.10 -24.84
CA PHE A 219 29.86 17.78 -24.00
C PHE A 219 29.71 16.40 -23.34
N GLU A 220 28.51 16.03 -22.91
CA GLU A 220 28.24 14.71 -22.35
C GLU A 220 28.39 13.58 -23.39
N ARG A 221 28.09 13.83 -24.68
CA ARG A 221 28.36 12.85 -25.76
C ARG A 221 29.86 12.61 -25.90
N HIS A 222 30.62 13.69 -25.98
CA HIS A 222 32.08 13.64 -26.11
C HIS A 222 32.75 12.92 -24.93
N LYS A 223 32.31 13.23 -23.71
CA LYS A 223 32.78 12.57 -22.48
C LYS A 223 32.56 11.05 -22.48
N LYS A 224 31.53 10.56 -23.19
CA LYS A 224 31.22 9.14 -23.34
C LYS A 224 31.91 8.49 -24.54
N GLY A 225 32.85 9.18 -25.19
CA GLY A 225 33.60 8.68 -26.34
C GLY A 225 32.76 8.61 -27.62
N LEU A 226 31.64 9.33 -27.67
CA LEU A 226 30.76 9.41 -28.84
C LEU A 226 30.97 10.73 -29.55
N ALA A 227 30.79 10.73 -30.88
CA ALA A 227 30.79 11.97 -31.65
C ALA A 227 29.61 12.84 -31.20
N ALA A 228 29.87 14.10 -30.87
CA ALA A 228 28.85 15.05 -30.47
C ALA A 228 27.97 15.45 -31.66
N GLU A 229 28.57 15.56 -32.85
CA GLU A 229 27.90 15.80 -34.13
C GLU A 229 28.72 15.23 -35.31
N THR A 230 28.19 15.32 -36.54
CA THR A 230 28.94 14.97 -37.76
C THR A 230 30.29 15.72 -37.86
N PRO A 231 31.34 15.11 -38.44
CA PRO A 231 32.69 15.72 -38.47
C PRO A 231 32.79 17.09 -39.15
N ASP A 232 31.84 17.44 -40.02
CA ASP A 232 31.79 18.74 -40.69
C ASP A 232 31.22 19.87 -39.80
N SER A 233 30.61 19.54 -38.65
CA SER A 233 29.97 20.49 -37.74
C SER A 233 30.96 21.36 -36.96
N GLY A 234 30.56 22.61 -36.72
CA GLY A 234 31.31 23.54 -35.88
C GLY A 234 31.39 23.08 -34.42
N ILE A 235 30.36 22.38 -33.91
CA ILE A 235 30.34 21.84 -32.55
C ILE A 235 31.33 20.69 -32.40
N GLU A 236 31.37 19.75 -33.34
CA GLU A 236 32.31 18.62 -33.29
C GLU A 236 33.76 19.11 -33.40
N LYS A 237 34.03 20.05 -34.31
CA LYS A 237 35.36 20.65 -34.49
C LYS A 237 35.88 21.42 -33.28
N SER A 238 35.00 21.87 -32.40
CA SER A 238 35.35 22.68 -31.23
C SER A 238 35.02 22.00 -29.90
N ILE A 239 34.75 20.68 -29.92
CA ILE A 239 34.18 19.97 -28.79
C ILE A 239 35.07 19.96 -27.53
N GLU A 240 36.40 19.95 -27.71
CA GLU A 240 37.38 19.98 -26.61
C GLU A 240 37.40 21.32 -25.85
N GLU A 241 37.09 22.44 -26.55
CA GLU A 241 37.10 23.81 -25.98
C GLU A 241 35.72 24.48 -26.09
N LEU A 242 34.64 23.69 -26.13
CA LEU A 242 33.30 24.17 -26.43
C LEU A 242 32.86 25.22 -25.38
N SER A 243 32.69 26.46 -25.81
CA SER A 243 32.25 27.58 -24.95
C SER A 243 30.80 27.95 -25.22
N ILE A 244 30.13 28.58 -24.25
CA ILE A 244 28.76 29.09 -24.40
C ILE A 244 28.67 30.02 -25.62
N LYS A 245 29.71 30.83 -25.87
CA LYS A 245 29.81 31.70 -27.03
C LYS A 245 29.76 30.92 -28.35
N ILE A 246 30.52 29.83 -28.48
CA ILE A 246 30.53 29.01 -29.72
C ILE A 246 29.17 28.35 -29.95
N VAL A 247 28.56 27.79 -28.89
CA VAL A 247 27.22 27.19 -28.99
C VAL A 247 26.20 28.24 -29.39
N ARG A 248 26.27 29.42 -28.77
CA ARG A 248 25.40 30.56 -29.08
C ARG A 248 25.53 31.01 -30.54
N ASP A 249 26.74 31.08 -31.07
CA ASP A 249 26.97 31.42 -32.49
C ASP A 249 26.33 30.36 -33.41
N VAL A 250 26.53 29.08 -33.12
CA VAL A 250 25.93 27.96 -33.89
C VAL A 250 24.40 27.95 -33.81
N MET A 251 23.83 28.20 -32.62
CA MET A 251 22.38 28.24 -32.42
C MET A 251 21.74 29.45 -33.12
N ASN A 252 22.44 30.59 -33.18
CA ASN A 252 21.98 31.79 -33.88
C ASN A 252 22.05 31.66 -35.41
N GLU A 253 23.01 30.91 -35.96
CA GLU A 253 23.23 30.86 -37.41
C GLU A 253 22.12 30.14 -38.19
N ASN A 254 21.75 28.93 -37.78
CA ASN A 254 20.83 28.09 -38.56
C ASN A 254 19.58 27.64 -37.76
N PRO A 255 19.71 27.08 -36.55
CA PRO A 255 18.56 26.56 -35.80
C PRO A 255 17.55 27.66 -35.44
N TYR A 256 18.02 28.73 -34.79
CA TYR A 256 17.17 29.84 -34.41
C TYR A 256 16.51 30.49 -35.63
N VAL A 257 17.30 30.81 -36.66
CA VAL A 257 16.79 31.49 -37.88
C VAL A 257 15.71 30.65 -38.57
N VAL A 258 15.90 29.33 -38.68
CA VAL A 258 14.93 28.47 -39.40
C VAL A 258 13.64 28.28 -38.62
N ILE A 259 13.71 28.18 -37.29
CA ILE A 259 12.53 28.00 -36.43
C ILE A 259 11.80 29.34 -36.25
N SER A 260 12.54 30.42 -36.05
CA SER A 260 12.00 31.77 -35.90
C SER A 260 11.35 32.29 -37.19
N ARG A 261 11.90 31.96 -38.38
CA ARG A 261 11.25 32.27 -39.68
C ARG A 261 9.88 31.62 -39.86
N LYS A 262 9.61 30.54 -39.14
CA LYS A 262 8.29 29.87 -39.12
C LYS A 262 7.36 30.44 -38.06
N GLY A 263 7.83 31.43 -37.28
CA GLY A 263 7.03 32.11 -36.27
C GLY A 263 6.90 31.36 -34.94
N TYR A 264 7.68 30.30 -34.70
CA TYR A 264 7.53 29.48 -33.49
C TYR A 264 8.31 29.96 -32.27
N ILE A 265 9.46 30.62 -32.49
CA ILE A 265 10.32 31.15 -31.42
C ILE A 265 10.82 32.54 -31.78
N LEU A 266 11.12 33.34 -30.76
CA LEU A 266 11.64 34.69 -30.91
C LEU A 266 12.59 35.04 -29.76
N LYS A 267 13.36 36.12 -29.94
CA LYS A 267 14.27 36.63 -28.93
C LYS A 267 13.76 37.93 -28.36
N GLU A 268 13.82 38.05 -27.04
CA GLU A 268 13.40 39.23 -26.29
C GLU A 268 14.55 39.72 -25.41
N TYR A 269 14.58 41.02 -25.10
CA TYR A 269 15.54 41.60 -24.16
C TYR A 269 14.74 42.29 -23.05
N ILE A 270 14.91 41.80 -21.81
CA ILE A 270 14.23 42.32 -20.62
C ILE A 270 15.30 42.56 -19.56
N ASP A 271 15.39 43.79 -19.04
CA ASP A 271 16.34 44.18 -17.99
C ASP A 271 17.79 43.74 -18.25
N GLU A 272 18.30 44.02 -19.45
CA GLU A 272 19.66 43.65 -19.94
C GLU A 272 19.91 42.14 -20.11
N VAL A 273 18.90 41.29 -19.91
CA VAL A 273 18.97 39.84 -20.11
C VAL A 273 18.26 39.45 -21.41
N GLU A 274 18.94 38.68 -22.25
CA GLU A 274 18.34 38.14 -23.48
C GLU A 274 17.62 36.83 -23.19
N TYR A 275 16.36 36.77 -23.59
CA TYR A 275 15.51 35.60 -23.51
C TYR A 275 15.29 35.02 -24.90
N LEU A 276 15.21 33.70 -24.97
CA LEU A 276 14.59 33.00 -26.07
C LEU A 276 13.20 32.56 -25.59
N SER A 277 12.17 32.91 -26.34
CA SER A 277 10.78 32.60 -25.99
C SER A 277 10.11 31.84 -27.12
N PHE A 278 9.19 30.95 -26.75
CA PHE A 278 8.19 30.49 -27.70
C PHE A 278 7.32 31.67 -28.13
N ASN A 279 6.78 31.60 -29.35
CA ASN A 279 5.69 32.47 -29.71
C ASN A 279 4.58 32.31 -28.67
N LYS A 280 4.16 33.44 -28.09
CA LYS A 280 3.20 33.49 -26.99
C LYS A 280 1.87 32.81 -27.34
N GLU A 281 1.43 32.94 -28.59
CA GLU A 281 0.24 32.29 -29.12
C GLU A 281 0.40 30.77 -29.15
N LEU A 282 1.52 30.29 -29.69
CA LEU A 282 1.86 28.87 -29.69
C LEU A 282 1.97 28.33 -28.25
N TRP A 283 2.67 29.04 -27.36
CA TRP A 283 2.92 28.60 -26.00
C TRP A 283 1.64 28.46 -25.17
N ASN A 284 0.68 29.37 -25.35
CA ASN A 284 -0.58 29.36 -24.61
C ASN A 284 -1.50 28.20 -25.04
N GLU A 285 -1.38 27.72 -26.28
CA GLU A 285 -2.15 26.57 -26.79
C GLU A 285 -1.50 25.22 -26.49
N LEU A 286 -0.22 25.21 -26.12
CA LEU A 286 0.48 24.01 -25.70
C LEU A 286 0.11 23.67 -24.25
N THR A 287 -0.70 22.62 -24.09
CA THR A 287 -0.92 22.00 -22.79
C THR A 287 0.36 21.34 -22.30
N ASP A 288 0.42 21.01 -21.01
CA ASP A 288 1.59 20.32 -20.47
C ASP A 288 1.75 18.91 -21.08
N GLU A 289 0.65 18.25 -21.45
CA GLU A 289 0.67 16.99 -22.22
C GLU A 289 1.28 17.18 -23.61
N ASP A 290 0.91 18.26 -24.33
CA ASP A 290 1.50 18.58 -25.65
C ASP A 290 3.01 18.82 -25.55
N LYS A 291 3.47 19.50 -24.50
CA LYS A 291 4.91 19.77 -24.27
C LYS A 291 5.66 18.47 -24.00
N GLU A 292 5.10 17.58 -23.17
CA GLU A 292 5.68 16.26 -22.91
C GLU A 292 5.76 15.42 -24.19
N GLU A 293 4.72 15.44 -25.02
CA GLU A 293 4.69 14.75 -26.31
C GLU A 293 5.74 15.30 -27.28
N LEU A 294 5.86 16.62 -27.41
CA LEU A 294 6.86 17.26 -28.28
C LEU A 294 8.28 16.92 -27.86
N ILE A 295 8.58 16.94 -26.56
CA ILE A 295 9.90 16.54 -26.04
C ILE A 295 10.19 15.08 -26.37
N ASP A 296 9.21 14.19 -26.20
CA ASP A 296 9.35 12.76 -26.48
C ASP A 296 9.59 12.49 -27.98
N ILE A 297 8.86 13.16 -28.86
CA ILE A 297 9.08 13.11 -30.32
C ILE A 297 10.48 13.61 -30.69
N LEU A 298 10.90 14.75 -30.13
CA LEU A 298 12.21 15.36 -30.42
C LEU A 298 13.36 14.48 -29.94
N LYS A 299 13.26 13.88 -28.75
CA LYS A 299 14.27 12.94 -28.21
C LYS A 299 14.35 11.66 -29.03
N TYR A 300 13.20 11.09 -29.43
CA TYR A 300 13.17 9.94 -30.33
C TYR A 300 13.86 10.23 -31.67
N LYS A 301 13.52 11.35 -32.31
CA LYS A 301 14.14 11.78 -33.58
C LYS A 301 15.64 12.06 -33.43
N LEU A 302 16.05 12.64 -32.31
CA LEU A 302 17.46 12.87 -32.02
C LEU A 302 18.26 11.56 -31.91
N ASN A 303 17.71 10.54 -31.24
CA ASN A 303 18.34 9.23 -31.17
C ASN A 303 18.42 8.54 -32.53
N LYS A 304 17.30 8.54 -33.28
CA LYS A 304 17.25 8.01 -34.64
C LYS A 304 18.22 8.75 -35.58
N TYR A 305 18.42 10.07 -35.42
CA TYR A 305 19.42 10.84 -36.16
C TYR A 305 20.85 10.33 -35.91
N TYR A 306 21.22 10.15 -34.64
CA TYR A 306 22.55 9.64 -34.29
C TYR A 306 22.79 8.21 -34.79
N LEU A 307 21.76 7.35 -34.77
CA LEU A 307 21.79 6.01 -35.37
C LEU A 307 22.03 6.08 -36.89
N GLU A 308 21.20 6.83 -37.61
CA GLU A 308 21.26 6.93 -39.08
C GLU A 308 22.59 7.54 -39.57
N LYS A 309 23.18 8.46 -38.80
CA LYS A 309 24.48 9.08 -39.12
C LYS A 309 25.69 8.26 -38.66
N GLY A 310 25.47 7.12 -38.00
CA GLY A 310 26.56 6.27 -37.49
C GLY A 310 27.42 6.97 -36.43
N LEU A 311 26.86 7.97 -35.73
CA LEU A 311 27.57 8.77 -34.71
C LEU A 311 27.62 8.06 -33.35
N GLY A 312 27.14 6.82 -33.31
CA GLY A 312 26.87 6.09 -32.09
C GLY A 312 25.66 6.68 -31.36
N THR A 313 24.79 5.81 -30.88
CA THR A 313 23.83 6.22 -29.86
C THR A 313 24.58 6.47 -28.56
N MET A 314 23.99 7.30 -27.71
CA MET A 314 24.36 7.35 -26.28
C MET A 314 24.21 5.99 -25.57
N ASN A 315 23.76 4.96 -26.28
CA ASN A 315 23.53 3.61 -25.80
C ASN A 315 24.63 2.68 -26.35
N SER A 316 25.81 2.76 -25.72
CA SER A 316 26.53 1.55 -25.29
C SER A 316 25.48 0.56 -24.76
N LYS A 317 25.54 -0.75 -25.08
CA LYS A 317 24.60 -1.72 -24.48
C LYS A 317 24.56 -1.48 -22.98
N LYS A 318 23.42 -0.98 -22.51
CA LYS A 318 23.22 -0.66 -21.11
C LYS A 318 22.53 -1.84 -20.48
N TYR A 319 22.91 -2.07 -19.25
CA TYR A 319 22.35 -3.11 -18.43
C TYR A 319 21.41 -2.43 -17.46
N TYR A 320 20.24 -2.99 -17.24
CA TYR A 320 19.25 -2.39 -16.35
C TYR A 320 18.76 -3.42 -15.34
N LEU A 321 18.37 -2.90 -14.18
CA LEU A 321 17.60 -3.63 -13.19
C LEU A 321 16.15 -3.18 -13.29
N TYR A 322 15.25 -4.15 -13.35
CA TYR A 322 13.83 -3.96 -13.20
C TYR A 322 13.41 -4.45 -11.81
N ASN A 323 13.03 -3.54 -10.95
CA ASN A 323 12.47 -3.88 -9.65
C ASN A 323 11.00 -4.24 -9.84
N ILE A 324 10.73 -5.53 -9.74
CA ILE A 324 9.40 -6.08 -9.63
C ILE A 324 8.84 -5.57 -8.30
N SER A 325 7.99 -4.54 -8.36
CA SER A 325 7.34 -4.01 -7.17
C SER A 325 6.56 -5.13 -6.49
N TYR A 326 7.14 -5.72 -5.45
CA TYR A 326 6.59 -6.88 -4.72
C TYR A 326 5.21 -6.58 -4.11
N GLN A 327 4.85 -5.29 -4.01
CA GLN A 327 3.53 -4.82 -3.62
C GLN A 327 2.45 -5.18 -4.66
N TYR A 328 2.79 -5.48 -5.91
CA TYR A 328 1.88 -5.73 -7.04
C TYR A 328 2.23 -7.01 -7.87
N PRO A 329 2.19 -8.19 -7.25
CA PRO A 329 2.39 -9.55 -7.80
C PRO A 329 1.81 -9.83 -9.21
N ASN A 330 0.58 -9.37 -9.49
CA ASN A 330 -0.08 -9.63 -10.79
C ASN A 330 0.62 -8.95 -11.97
N VAL A 331 1.33 -7.84 -11.69
CA VAL A 331 2.09 -7.09 -12.70
C VAL A 331 3.24 -7.94 -13.23
N TRP A 332 3.90 -8.71 -12.37
CA TRP A 332 4.98 -9.59 -12.79
C TRP A 332 4.49 -10.74 -13.68
N GLN A 333 3.38 -11.39 -13.30
CA GLN A 333 2.79 -12.44 -14.11
C GLN A 333 2.35 -11.94 -15.49
N HIS A 334 1.79 -10.73 -15.53
CA HIS A 334 1.45 -10.08 -16.80
C HIS A 334 2.70 -9.65 -17.60
N CYS A 335 3.77 -9.22 -16.93
CA CYS A 335 5.06 -8.92 -17.57
C CYS A 335 5.68 -10.18 -18.20
N LEU A 336 5.48 -11.35 -17.59
CA LEU A 336 5.91 -12.64 -18.13
C LEU A 336 5.04 -13.09 -19.31
N SER A 337 3.69 -13.01 -19.21
CA SER A 337 2.78 -13.46 -20.27
C SER A 337 2.91 -12.63 -21.55
N ASP A 338 3.09 -11.32 -21.39
CA ASP A 338 3.09 -10.35 -22.49
C ASP A 338 4.51 -9.98 -22.96
N GLU A 339 5.54 -10.67 -22.46
CA GLU A 339 6.96 -10.39 -22.75
C GLU A 339 7.27 -8.90 -22.63
N CYS A 340 6.98 -8.31 -21.46
CA CYS A 340 7.19 -6.89 -21.21
C CYS A 340 7.74 -6.61 -19.81
N ALA A 341 8.19 -5.39 -19.56
CA ALA A 341 8.40 -4.84 -18.23
C ALA A 341 7.62 -3.54 -18.11
N ALA A 342 6.79 -3.45 -17.07
CA ALA A 342 5.79 -2.40 -16.95
C ALA A 342 5.94 -1.59 -15.65
N VAL A 343 5.58 -0.31 -15.72
CA VAL A 343 5.43 0.58 -14.56
C VAL A 343 4.04 1.20 -14.65
N SER A 344 3.44 1.44 -13.49
CA SER A 344 2.22 2.23 -13.40
C SER A 344 2.60 3.66 -13.08
N TYR A 345 2.16 4.55 -13.95
CA TYR A 345 2.23 5.97 -13.77
C TYR A 345 0.89 6.59 -14.11
N VAL A 346 0.26 7.16 -13.09
CA VAL A 346 -0.94 7.98 -13.24
C VAL A 346 -0.55 9.42 -12.87
N PRO A 347 -0.58 10.35 -13.84
CA PRO A 347 -0.11 11.73 -13.64
C PRO A 347 -0.71 12.44 -12.41
N GLU A 348 -1.94 12.08 -12.02
CA GLU A 348 -2.67 12.67 -10.89
C GLU A 348 -2.33 12.05 -9.53
N LEU A 349 -1.93 10.77 -9.51
CA LEU A 349 -1.70 9.97 -8.29
C LEU A 349 -0.21 9.80 -7.96
N ASP A 350 0.68 9.81 -8.96
CA ASP A 350 2.09 9.44 -8.81
C ASP A 350 3.03 10.65 -8.78
N LYS A 351 2.94 11.45 -7.71
CA LYS A 351 3.78 12.63 -7.47
C LYS A 351 5.13 12.33 -6.82
N ASN A 352 5.49 11.05 -6.66
CA ASN A 352 6.72 10.64 -6.00
C ASN A 352 7.94 10.81 -6.94
N PRO A 353 9.00 11.55 -6.54
CA PRO A 353 10.22 11.71 -7.34
C PRO A 353 10.86 10.39 -7.81
N SER A 354 10.62 9.30 -7.09
CA SER A 354 11.12 7.95 -7.42
C SER A 354 10.42 7.33 -8.63
N ILE A 355 9.12 7.62 -8.84
CA ILE A 355 8.34 7.13 -9.98
C ILE A 355 8.70 7.91 -11.23
N SER A 356 8.81 9.24 -11.13
CA SER A 356 9.30 10.09 -12.21
C SER A 356 10.72 9.71 -12.65
N ARG A 357 11.61 9.37 -11.70
CA ARG A 357 12.95 8.83 -12.03
C ARG A 357 12.88 7.47 -12.74
N ALA A 358 12.01 6.57 -12.30
CA ALA A 358 11.85 5.27 -12.94
C ALA A 358 11.33 5.39 -14.38
N LEU A 359 10.37 6.29 -14.66
CA LEU A 359 9.92 6.59 -16.02
C LEU A 359 11.02 7.20 -16.87
N ASN A 360 11.83 8.10 -16.28
CA ASN A 360 12.95 8.70 -16.98
C ASN A 360 14.02 7.66 -17.36
N VAL A 361 14.28 6.67 -16.51
CA VAL A 361 15.17 5.53 -16.83
C VAL A 361 14.51 4.63 -17.87
N LEU A 362 13.23 4.29 -17.70
CA LEU A 362 12.47 3.44 -18.62
C LEU A 362 12.43 4.00 -20.06
N LYS A 363 12.25 5.31 -20.20
CA LYS A 363 12.27 6.03 -21.49
C LYS A 363 13.67 6.09 -22.14
N GLN A 364 14.74 5.74 -21.42
CA GLN A 364 16.13 5.71 -21.93
C GLN A 364 16.58 4.32 -22.43
N ILE A 365 15.78 3.28 -22.17
CA ILE A 365 16.09 1.89 -22.54
C ILE A 365 15.84 1.70 -24.04
N ASP A 366 16.88 1.31 -24.78
CA ASP A 366 16.81 1.06 -26.22
C ASP A 366 16.75 -0.45 -26.54
N ILE A 367 16.33 -0.75 -27.78
CA ILE A 367 16.33 -2.13 -28.30
C ILE A 367 17.75 -2.70 -28.27
N GLY A 368 17.89 -3.92 -27.75
CA GLY A 368 19.17 -4.62 -27.60
C GLY A 368 19.87 -4.41 -26.26
N ASP A 369 19.32 -3.56 -25.38
CA ASP A 369 19.73 -3.46 -23.98
C ASP A 369 19.31 -4.73 -23.19
N LYS A 370 20.00 -4.99 -22.09
CA LYS A 370 19.79 -6.20 -21.26
C LYS A 370 19.20 -5.84 -19.90
N ILE A 371 18.32 -6.69 -19.39
CA ILE A 371 17.58 -6.41 -18.16
C ILE A 371 17.55 -7.60 -17.21
N ILE A 372 17.70 -7.30 -15.91
CA ILE A 372 17.55 -8.26 -14.81
C ILE A 372 16.37 -7.82 -13.96
N ALA A 373 15.39 -8.71 -13.80
CA ALA A 373 14.27 -8.50 -12.91
C ALA A 373 14.60 -8.99 -11.50
N TYR A 374 14.37 -8.16 -10.49
CA TYR A 374 14.65 -8.46 -9.09
C TYR A 374 13.51 -7.96 -8.19
N ALA A 375 13.35 -8.57 -7.01
CA ALA A 375 12.40 -8.15 -5.98
C ALA A 375 13.13 -7.76 -4.69
N LYS A 376 12.46 -7.03 -3.80
CA LYS A 376 12.99 -6.71 -2.47
C LYS A 376 12.58 -7.73 -1.41
N PRO A 377 13.48 -8.09 -0.47
CA PRO A 377 14.88 -7.68 -0.36
C PRO A 377 15.80 -8.42 -1.36
N GLN A 378 16.27 -7.73 -2.41
CA GLN A 378 17.37 -8.09 -3.31
C GLN A 378 17.45 -9.56 -3.79
N GLN A 379 16.32 -10.05 -4.32
CA GLN A 379 16.21 -11.39 -4.90
C GLN A 379 16.16 -11.32 -6.43
N ILE A 380 17.00 -12.09 -7.13
CA ILE A 380 16.94 -12.20 -8.60
C ILE A 380 15.81 -13.13 -9.02
N ILE A 381 15.05 -12.73 -10.05
CA ILE A 381 13.91 -13.51 -10.54
C ILE A 381 14.05 -13.85 -12.02
N ALA A 382 14.49 -12.92 -12.87
CA ALA A 382 14.59 -13.19 -14.30
C ALA A 382 15.65 -12.35 -15.02
N MET A 383 16.05 -12.81 -16.20
CA MET A 383 16.91 -12.10 -17.15
C MET A 383 16.24 -12.05 -18.52
N GLY A 384 16.32 -10.90 -19.19
CA GLY A 384 15.74 -10.69 -20.52
C GLY A 384 16.50 -9.71 -21.39
N GLU A 385 16.06 -9.60 -22.65
CA GLU A 385 16.57 -8.64 -23.64
C GLU A 385 15.44 -7.74 -24.14
N VAL A 386 15.73 -6.45 -24.29
CA VAL A 386 14.75 -5.45 -24.70
C VAL A 386 14.52 -5.54 -26.21
N ILE A 387 13.28 -5.85 -26.58
CA ILE A 387 12.85 -6.06 -27.98
C ILE A 387 11.96 -4.92 -28.49
N LYS A 388 11.46 -4.05 -27.60
CA LYS A 388 10.64 -2.88 -27.93
C LYS A 388 10.91 -1.77 -26.94
N THR A 389 11.23 -0.57 -27.43
CA THR A 389 11.43 0.64 -26.61
C THR A 389 10.15 1.05 -25.90
N TYR A 390 10.25 2.02 -25.00
CA TYR A 390 9.11 2.54 -24.23
C TYR A 390 7.88 2.81 -25.10
N TYR A 391 6.73 2.31 -24.67
CA TYR A 391 5.42 2.56 -25.25
C TYR A 391 4.35 2.59 -24.16
N ILE A 392 3.20 3.17 -24.49
CA ILE A 392 2.00 3.11 -23.66
C ILE A 392 1.11 2.04 -24.30
N GLU A 393 0.68 1.05 -23.52
CA GLU A 393 -0.30 0.06 -23.98
C GLU A 393 -1.68 0.71 -24.02
N ASP A 394 -2.31 0.65 -25.19
CA ASP A 394 -3.65 1.19 -25.45
C ASP A 394 -4.71 0.09 -25.57
N ASP A 395 -4.29 -1.17 -25.70
CA ASP A 395 -5.17 -2.34 -25.73
C ASP A 395 -5.61 -2.73 -24.31
N GLU A 396 -6.87 -2.42 -23.97
CA GLU A 396 -7.45 -2.68 -22.66
C GLU A 396 -7.40 -4.16 -22.25
N SER A 397 -7.46 -5.08 -23.23
CA SER A 397 -7.35 -6.52 -22.95
C SER A 397 -5.98 -6.95 -22.43
N LYS A 398 -4.97 -6.11 -22.68
CA LYS A 398 -3.58 -6.31 -22.26
C LYS A 398 -3.20 -5.39 -21.12
N PHE A 399 -4.14 -4.71 -20.45
CA PHE A 399 -3.76 -3.86 -19.33
C PHE A 399 -3.44 -4.73 -18.11
N ALA A 400 -2.27 -4.48 -17.52
CA ALA A 400 -1.94 -4.99 -16.20
C ALA A 400 -2.59 -4.05 -15.18
N TYR A 401 -3.50 -4.60 -14.38
CA TYR A 401 -4.21 -3.87 -13.33
C TYR A 401 -3.64 -4.23 -11.96
N ASN A 402 -3.54 -3.21 -11.11
CA ASN A 402 -3.45 -3.43 -9.68
C ASN A 402 -4.86 -3.83 -9.19
N GLY A 403 -5.10 -5.11 -8.81
CA GLY A 403 -6.44 -5.75 -8.69
C GLY A 403 -7.46 -5.03 -7.78
N LEU A 404 -8.78 -5.30 -7.75
CA LEU A 404 -9.70 -6.33 -8.28
C LEU A 404 -11.00 -5.66 -8.79
N ASP A 405 -11.79 -6.41 -9.55
CA ASP A 405 -13.05 -6.06 -10.25
C ASP A 405 -12.86 -5.42 -11.64
N MET A 406 -13.21 -6.20 -12.66
CA MET A 406 -13.32 -5.76 -14.06
C MET A 406 -14.51 -4.82 -14.29
N ASP A 407 -15.42 -4.64 -13.31
CA ASP A 407 -16.73 -4.04 -13.61
C ASP A 407 -17.11 -2.74 -12.87
N LYS A 408 -16.46 -2.29 -11.79
CA LYS A 408 -16.76 -0.95 -11.21
C LYS A 408 -15.60 -0.38 -10.38
N THR A 409 -15.03 0.76 -10.79
CA THR A 409 -14.79 2.02 -10.02
C THR A 409 -13.60 2.81 -10.59
N GLU A 410 -13.70 4.14 -10.48
CA GLU A 410 -12.99 5.16 -11.24
C GLU A 410 -11.50 5.41 -10.87
N GLU A 411 -10.76 4.53 -10.19
CA GLU A 411 -9.32 4.78 -9.88
C GLU A 411 -8.39 3.55 -9.99
N GLY A 412 -8.50 2.78 -11.08
CA GLY A 412 -7.57 1.69 -11.38
C GLY A 412 -6.19 2.20 -11.85
N ARG A 413 -5.12 1.98 -11.06
CA ARG A 413 -3.75 2.17 -11.52
C ARG A 413 -3.42 1.16 -12.61
N THR A 414 -3.28 1.65 -13.84
CA THR A 414 -2.98 0.84 -15.03
C THR A 414 -1.48 0.85 -15.31
N TYR A 415 -0.91 -0.31 -15.58
CA TYR A 415 0.50 -0.49 -15.93
C TYR A 415 0.67 -0.38 -17.45
N LYS A 416 0.33 0.81 -17.97
CA LYS A 416 0.34 1.09 -19.40
C LYS A 416 1.74 1.38 -19.91
N GLN A 417 2.61 1.94 -19.06
CA GLN A 417 3.96 2.32 -19.44
C GLN A 417 4.86 1.08 -19.49
N ARG A 418 5.26 0.65 -20.69
CA ARG A 418 5.92 -0.63 -20.94
C ARG A 418 7.16 -0.49 -21.81
N ILE A 419 8.07 -1.43 -21.63
CA ILE A 419 9.04 -1.84 -22.66
C ILE A 419 8.77 -3.30 -23.00
N GLY A 420 9.04 -3.71 -24.23
CA GLY A 420 8.97 -5.12 -24.61
C GLY A 420 10.26 -5.81 -24.20
N VAL A 421 10.16 -6.88 -23.43
CA VAL A 421 11.28 -7.66 -22.90
C VAL A 421 11.03 -9.13 -23.19
N LYS A 422 11.89 -9.72 -24.01
CA LYS A 422 11.93 -11.16 -24.16
C LYS A 422 12.68 -11.75 -22.96
N TRP A 423 11.95 -12.41 -22.06
CA TRP A 423 12.54 -13.09 -20.91
C TRP A 423 13.25 -14.38 -21.37
N ILE A 424 14.55 -14.47 -21.13
CA ILE A 424 15.42 -15.56 -21.59
C ILE A 424 15.57 -16.62 -20.50
N SER A 425 15.55 -16.20 -19.23
CA SER A 425 15.82 -17.08 -18.08
C SER A 425 15.00 -16.60 -16.89
N VAL A 426 14.06 -17.43 -16.42
CA VAL A 426 13.14 -17.12 -15.32
C VAL A 426 13.30 -18.18 -14.24
N LEU A 427 13.57 -17.76 -13.01
CA LEU A 427 13.75 -18.66 -11.87
C LEU A 427 12.40 -18.97 -11.21
N SER A 428 12.19 -20.23 -10.82
CA SER A 428 10.98 -20.66 -10.10
C SER A 428 10.88 -20.11 -8.68
N HIS A 429 12.02 -19.74 -8.09
CA HIS A 429 12.14 -19.13 -6.77
C HIS A 429 13.08 -17.92 -6.83
N PRO A 430 12.73 -16.78 -6.19
CA PRO A 430 13.61 -15.63 -6.10
C PRO A 430 14.89 -16.00 -5.36
N LEU A 431 16.04 -15.72 -5.98
CA LEU A 431 17.31 -16.11 -5.37
C LEU A 431 17.80 -15.04 -4.40
N TYR A 432 17.80 -15.38 -3.11
CA TYR A 432 18.38 -14.52 -2.07
C TYR A 432 19.91 -14.60 -2.10
N ILE A 433 20.58 -13.46 -2.23
CA ILE A 433 22.03 -13.39 -2.21
C ILE A 433 22.41 -12.35 -1.15
N GLU A 434 22.99 -12.78 -0.02
CA GLU A 434 23.52 -11.88 1.02
C GLU A 434 24.57 -10.89 0.45
N GLN A 435 25.22 -11.27 -0.66
CA GLN A 435 26.18 -10.45 -1.41
C GLN A 435 25.57 -9.67 -2.59
N PHE A 436 24.24 -9.64 -2.79
CA PHE A 436 23.63 -8.91 -3.92
C PHE A 436 23.98 -7.42 -3.89
N ASN A 437 24.10 -6.86 -2.68
CA ASN A 437 24.59 -5.50 -2.44
C ASN A 437 26.08 -5.29 -2.75
N LEU A 438 26.89 -6.35 -2.79
CA LEU A 438 28.34 -6.28 -2.95
C LEU A 438 28.81 -6.60 -4.38
N ASN A 439 28.05 -7.41 -5.13
CA ASN A 439 28.45 -7.93 -6.44
C ASN A 439 27.74 -7.28 -7.64
N ILE A 440 26.66 -6.51 -7.40
CA ILE A 440 26.00 -5.69 -8.41
C ILE A 440 26.40 -4.24 -8.19
N GLU A 441 27.41 -3.80 -8.93
CA GLU A 441 27.77 -2.39 -9.00
C GLU A 441 26.68 -1.66 -9.80
N GLU A 442 25.77 -0.96 -9.11
CA GLU A 442 24.93 0.06 -9.75
C GLU A 442 25.81 1.27 -10.10
N LYS A 443 25.57 1.87 -11.27
CA LYS A 443 26.44 2.93 -11.82
C LYS A 443 26.48 4.22 -10.95
N TYR A 444 25.49 4.40 -10.07
CA TYR A 444 25.38 5.56 -9.17
C TYR A 444 25.41 5.12 -7.70
N ASN A 445 26.60 5.21 -7.11
CA ASN A 445 26.85 4.80 -5.72
C ASN A 445 26.44 5.92 -4.74
N ARG A 446 25.17 5.91 -4.27
CA ARG A 446 24.69 6.43 -2.96
C ARG A 446 23.17 6.23 -2.80
N ALA A 447 22.82 5.38 -1.84
CA ALA A 447 21.54 5.27 -1.14
C ALA A 447 20.28 4.79 -1.92
N LYS A 448 19.84 3.59 -1.51
CA LYS A 448 18.51 2.97 -1.67
C LYS A 448 18.13 2.61 -3.12
N ALA A 449 18.22 1.33 -3.48
CA ALA A 449 17.12 0.39 -3.22
C ALA A 449 15.78 0.67 -3.94
N GLY A 450 15.36 1.90 -4.21
CA GLY A 450 13.93 2.31 -4.23
C GLY A 450 13.18 2.24 -5.56
N ASN A 451 13.86 2.26 -6.70
CA ASN A 451 13.25 2.62 -7.99
C ASN A 451 12.78 1.40 -8.79
N ALA A 452 11.76 1.56 -9.63
CA ALA A 452 11.23 0.49 -10.48
C ALA A 452 12.21 0.10 -11.61
N PHE A 453 13.04 1.04 -12.08
CA PHE A 453 14.15 0.77 -13.00
C PHE A 453 15.44 1.47 -12.52
N SER A 454 16.58 0.79 -12.63
CA SER A 454 17.92 1.37 -12.41
C SER A 454 18.93 0.88 -13.46
N GLU A 455 20.01 1.65 -13.70
CA GLU A 455 21.10 1.28 -14.62
C GLU A 455 22.19 0.51 -13.86
N LEU A 456 22.67 -0.56 -14.47
CA LEU A 456 23.57 -1.55 -13.92
C LEU A 456 24.89 -1.57 -14.73
N THR A 457 26.01 -1.86 -14.07
CA THR A 457 27.32 -1.97 -14.74
C THR A 457 27.47 -3.30 -15.49
N GLU A 458 28.29 -3.33 -16.53
CA GLU A 458 28.57 -4.56 -17.30
C GLU A 458 29.05 -5.73 -16.42
N ASN A 459 29.89 -5.46 -15.42
CA ASN A 459 30.35 -6.49 -14.48
C ASN A 459 29.23 -7.02 -13.59
N GLY A 460 28.33 -6.16 -13.10
CA GLY A 460 27.18 -6.60 -12.32
C GLY A 460 26.24 -7.52 -13.11
N PHE A 461 26.11 -7.29 -14.43
CA PHE A 461 25.22 -8.07 -15.28
C PHE A 461 25.81 -9.46 -15.50
N ASN A 462 27.09 -9.52 -15.86
CA ASN A 462 27.81 -10.77 -16.09
C ASN A 462 27.84 -11.67 -14.83
N ASN A 463 27.90 -11.07 -13.64
CA ASN A 463 27.84 -11.80 -12.37
C ASN A 463 26.45 -12.40 -12.12
N ALA A 464 25.39 -11.62 -12.31
CA ALA A 464 24.02 -12.09 -12.16
C ALA A 464 23.66 -13.17 -13.20
N GLU A 465 24.07 -12.98 -14.46
CA GLU A 465 23.85 -13.94 -15.55
C GLU A 465 24.50 -15.30 -15.26
N LYS A 466 25.78 -15.33 -14.85
CA LYS A 466 26.46 -16.58 -14.47
C LYS A 466 25.74 -17.34 -13.38
N LEU A 467 25.21 -16.61 -12.41
CA LEU A 467 24.58 -17.16 -11.23
C LEU A 467 23.19 -17.73 -11.55
N ILE A 468 22.37 -17.01 -12.32
CA ILE A 468 21.10 -17.52 -12.88
C ILE A 468 21.36 -18.79 -13.71
N ASN A 469 22.36 -18.75 -14.60
CA ASN A 469 22.66 -19.87 -15.48
C ASN A 469 23.18 -21.10 -14.71
N ASN A 470 23.99 -20.94 -13.66
CA ASN A 470 24.43 -22.05 -12.82
C ASN A 470 23.27 -22.73 -12.10
N ILE A 471 22.29 -21.95 -11.61
CA ILE A 471 21.11 -22.46 -10.92
C ILE A 471 20.18 -23.15 -11.88
N LEU A 472 19.92 -22.55 -13.05
CA LEU A 472 19.13 -23.18 -14.09
C LEU A 472 19.79 -24.46 -14.53
N TRP A 473 21.11 -24.51 -14.75
CA TRP A 473 21.83 -25.74 -15.12
C TRP A 473 21.78 -26.82 -14.03
N SER A 474 21.83 -26.44 -12.74
CA SER A 474 21.64 -27.39 -11.62
C SER A 474 20.19 -27.87 -11.48
N SER A 475 19.23 -27.04 -11.90
CA SER A 475 17.80 -27.36 -11.93
C SER A 475 17.47 -28.24 -13.14
N THR A 476 18.01 -27.96 -14.33
CA THR A 476 17.82 -28.79 -15.54
C THR A 476 18.63 -30.08 -15.49
N SER A 477 19.80 -30.15 -14.84
CA SER A 477 20.45 -31.45 -14.62
C SER A 477 19.65 -32.30 -13.64
N LYS A 478 19.06 -31.71 -12.59
CA LYS A 478 18.11 -32.39 -11.70
C LYS A 478 16.75 -32.71 -12.35
N PHE A 479 16.37 -32.06 -13.44
CA PHE A 479 15.07 -32.28 -14.11
C PHE A 479 15.18 -33.17 -15.35
N LEU A 480 16.32 -33.18 -16.06
CA LEU A 480 16.54 -34.02 -17.23
C LEU A 480 17.04 -35.43 -16.86
N ASP A 481 17.76 -35.58 -15.74
CA ASP A 481 18.09 -36.92 -15.23
C ASP A 481 16.85 -37.60 -14.58
N ASN A 482 15.84 -36.82 -14.17
CA ASN A 482 14.64 -37.34 -13.48
C ASN A 482 13.45 -37.68 -14.38
N VAL A 483 13.44 -37.40 -15.69
CA VAL A 483 12.28 -37.74 -16.54
C VAL A 483 12.35 -39.14 -17.14
N GLU A 484 13.55 -39.75 -17.22
CA GLU A 484 13.69 -41.15 -17.63
C GLU A 484 13.85 -42.12 -16.43
N GLU A 485 14.24 -41.64 -15.24
CA GLU A 485 14.32 -42.45 -14.00
C GLU A 485 13.11 -42.34 -13.05
N ALA A 486 12.21 -41.35 -13.19
CA ALA A 486 11.02 -41.21 -12.31
C ALA A 486 9.92 -42.29 -12.50
N ALA A 487 10.12 -43.26 -13.41
CA ALA A 487 9.31 -44.47 -13.43
C ALA A 487 9.85 -45.57 -12.48
N ALA A 488 11.06 -45.42 -11.93
CA ALA A 488 11.75 -46.44 -11.14
C ALA A 488 12.19 -46.01 -9.72
N VAL A 489 12.28 -44.70 -9.41
CA VAL A 489 12.81 -44.18 -8.12
C VAL A 489 11.72 -43.89 -7.06
N LYS A 490 10.43 -44.10 -7.38
CA LYS A 490 9.30 -43.76 -6.48
C LYS A 490 9.15 -44.63 -5.22
N ASP A 491 9.96 -45.66 -5.05
CA ASP A 491 9.88 -46.54 -3.89
C ASP A 491 10.92 -46.20 -2.79
N GLU A 492 11.96 -45.37 -3.03
CA GLU A 492 13.04 -45.14 -2.05
C GLU A 492 12.90 -43.86 -1.18
N GLU A 493 12.35 -42.74 -1.66
CA GLU A 493 12.19 -41.48 -0.86
C GLU A 493 11.01 -41.52 0.13
N THR A 494 9.94 -42.26 -0.17
CA THR A 494 8.82 -42.48 0.77
C THR A 494 9.24 -43.30 1.99
N ASP A 495 10.23 -44.17 1.83
CA ASP A 495 10.74 -45.02 2.91
C ASP A 495 11.54 -44.20 3.95
N GLU A 496 12.27 -43.14 3.56
CA GLU A 496 13.06 -42.31 4.49
C GLU A 496 12.18 -41.43 5.40
N VAL A 497 11.11 -40.83 4.87
CA VAL A 497 10.16 -40.00 5.64
C VAL A 497 9.30 -40.87 6.56
N GLU A 498 8.78 -42.00 6.07
CA GLU A 498 8.06 -42.97 6.92
C GLU A 498 8.96 -43.53 8.02
N GLU A 499 10.24 -43.82 7.73
CA GLU A 499 11.20 -44.29 8.74
C GLU A 499 11.50 -43.20 9.79
N ALA A 500 11.59 -41.93 9.40
CA ALA A 500 11.77 -40.80 10.31
C ALA A 500 10.56 -40.60 11.25
N ILE A 501 9.34 -40.67 10.72
CA ILE A 501 8.10 -40.55 11.52
C ILE A 501 7.94 -41.76 12.44
N SER A 502 8.22 -42.98 11.95
CA SER A 502 8.19 -44.20 12.75
C SER A 502 9.18 -44.16 13.93
N LYS A 503 10.41 -43.64 13.71
CA LYS A 503 11.37 -43.36 14.79
C LYS A 503 10.84 -42.30 15.77
N LYS A 504 10.21 -41.23 15.30
CA LYS A 504 9.59 -40.21 16.16
C LYS A 504 8.51 -40.78 17.07
N LEU A 505 7.61 -41.63 16.55
CA LEU A 505 6.54 -42.25 17.34
C LEU A 505 7.07 -43.05 18.54
N SER A 506 8.30 -43.58 18.47
CA SER A 506 8.93 -44.27 19.61
C SER A 506 9.38 -43.34 20.75
N SER A 507 9.48 -42.03 20.50
CA SER A 507 9.88 -40.98 21.45
C SER A 507 8.72 -40.09 21.91
N LEU A 508 7.48 -40.48 21.61
CA LEU A 508 6.27 -39.79 22.05
C LEU A 508 6.21 -39.70 23.57
N GLU A 509 5.96 -38.49 24.08
CA GLU A 509 5.69 -38.27 25.50
C GLU A 509 4.43 -39.04 25.94
N GLU A 510 4.50 -39.65 27.13
CA GLU A 510 3.33 -40.32 27.70
C GLU A 510 2.20 -39.32 27.90
N ALA A 511 0.95 -39.74 27.70
CA ALA A 511 -0.24 -38.88 27.77
C ALA A 511 -0.62 -38.39 29.21
N ASN A 512 0.35 -38.34 30.12
CA ASN A 512 0.23 -37.95 31.53
C ASN A 512 0.87 -36.58 31.80
N PHE A 513 0.56 -35.58 30.97
CA PHE A 513 1.03 -34.20 31.13
C PHE A 513 -0.13 -33.28 31.56
N GLU A 514 0.19 -32.25 32.34
CA GLU A 514 -0.74 -31.16 32.62
C GLU A 514 -0.56 -30.05 31.58
N SER A 515 -1.65 -29.63 30.93
CA SER A 515 -1.59 -28.62 29.86
C SER A 515 -0.91 -27.32 30.30
N LYS A 516 -1.12 -26.90 31.56
CA LYS A 516 -0.49 -25.72 32.14
C LYS A 516 1.04 -25.82 32.13
N ASP A 517 1.57 -26.99 32.50
CA ASP A 517 3.02 -27.25 32.53
C ASP A 517 3.58 -27.28 31.10
N VAL A 518 2.82 -27.83 30.15
CA VAL A 518 3.23 -27.83 28.74
C VAL A 518 3.26 -26.41 28.17
N VAL A 519 2.27 -25.57 28.46
CA VAL A 519 2.26 -24.16 28.03
C VAL A 519 3.44 -23.39 28.63
N GLU A 520 3.76 -23.62 29.90
CA GLU A 520 4.93 -23.02 30.55
C GLU A 520 6.24 -23.53 29.93
N TYR A 521 6.32 -24.83 29.59
CA TYR A 521 7.43 -25.41 28.86
C TYR A 521 7.59 -24.77 27.46
N ILE A 522 6.51 -24.58 26.70
CA ILE A 522 6.56 -23.92 25.38
C ILE A 522 7.12 -22.51 25.52
N TYR A 523 6.67 -21.75 26.51
CA TYR A 523 7.20 -20.42 26.79
C TYR A 523 8.72 -20.45 27.10
N ASN A 524 9.15 -21.37 27.95
CA ASN A 524 10.56 -21.52 28.32
C ASN A 524 11.41 -21.97 27.12
N TYR A 525 10.90 -22.86 26.28
CA TYR A 525 11.54 -23.29 25.04
C TYR A 525 11.76 -22.11 24.08
N ILE A 526 10.70 -21.33 23.82
CA ILE A 526 10.78 -20.16 22.94
C ILE A 526 11.77 -19.12 23.47
N THR A 527 11.78 -18.91 24.80
CA THR A 527 12.71 -17.99 25.46
C THR A 527 14.16 -18.47 25.37
N ALA A 528 14.41 -19.78 25.50
CA ALA A 528 15.72 -20.40 25.34
C ALA A 528 16.27 -20.27 23.92
N GLU A 529 15.40 -20.32 22.91
CA GLU A 529 15.72 -20.06 21.50
C GLU A 529 16.03 -18.57 21.21
N GLY A 530 15.95 -17.70 22.23
CA GLY A 530 16.32 -16.29 22.14
C GLY A 530 15.18 -15.35 21.72
N TYR A 531 13.94 -15.83 21.71
CA TYR A 531 12.76 -15.04 21.35
C TYR A 531 11.93 -14.67 22.56
N GLU A 532 11.51 -13.40 22.64
CA GLU A 532 10.71 -12.90 23.75
C GLU A 532 9.28 -12.59 23.29
N TYR A 533 8.35 -13.43 23.73
CA TYR A 533 6.91 -13.20 23.56
C TYR A 533 6.24 -13.20 24.94
N SER A 534 5.09 -12.53 25.06
CA SER A 534 4.34 -12.58 26.32
C SER A 534 3.79 -13.98 26.57
N LYS A 535 3.80 -14.43 27.83
CA LYS A 535 3.18 -15.71 28.23
C LYS A 535 1.74 -15.80 27.76
N ASP A 536 1.02 -14.68 27.80
CA ASP A 536 -0.40 -14.68 27.45
C ASP A 536 -0.62 -14.90 25.96
N ILE A 537 0.27 -14.47 25.07
CA ILE A 537 0.20 -14.84 23.65
C ILE A 537 0.32 -16.35 23.46
N ILE A 538 1.22 -17.01 24.20
CA ILE A 538 1.42 -18.47 24.11
C ILE A 538 0.18 -19.22 24.62
N LYS A 539 -0.34 -18.82 25.80
CA LYS A 539 -1.59 -19.37 26.35
C LYS A 539 -2.75 -19.20 25.37
N ASN A 540 -2.88 -18.00 24.78
CA ASN A 540 -3.91 -17.70 23.80
C ASN A 540 -3.81 -18.58 22.57
N LEU A 541 -2.63 -18.69 21.97
CA LEU A 541 -2.42 -19.51 20.79
C LEU A 541 -2.79 -20.98 21.05
N TYR A 542 -2.34 -21.53 22.18
CA TYR A 542 -2.68 -22.88 22.62
C TYR A 542 -4.20 -23.08 22.75
N LEU A 543 -4.88 -22.21 23.50
CA LEU A 543 -6.33 -22.31 23.75
C LEU A 543 -7.15 -22.10 22.47
N SER A 544 -6.72 -21.17 21.61
CA SER A 544 -7.37 -20.90 20.32
C SER A 544 -7.28 -22.10 19.39
N LEU A 545 -6.11 -22.76 19.28
CA LEU A 545 -5.90 -23.96 18.48
C LEU A 545 -6.70 -25.16 18.99
N LYS A 546 -6.74 -25.33 20.32
CA LYS A 546 -7.52 -26.39 20.97
C LYS A 546 -9.02 -26.20 20.76
N THR A 547 -9.49 -24.96 20.80
CA THR A 547 -10.89 -24.60 20.54
C THR A 547 -11.27 -24.84 19.09
N LYS A 548 -10.44 -24.38 18.15
CA LYS A 548 -10.65 -24.54 16.73
C LYS A 548 -9.30 -24.59 16.01
N PRO A 549 -9.06 -25.57 15.13
CA PRO A 549 -7.78 -25.75 14.44
C PRO A 549 -7.55 -24.74 13.31
N PHE A 550 -8.09 -23.52 13.45
CA PHE A 550 -7.85 -22.40 12.55
C PHE A 550 -7.72 -21.09 13.34
N VAL A 551 -6.49 -20.56 13.35
CA VAL A 551 -6.13 -19.33 14.06
C VAL A 551 -5.51 -18.34 13.09
N ILE A 552 -5.76 -17.06 13.33
CA ILE A 552 -5.23 -15.95 12.55
C ILE A 552 -4.40 -15.07 13.49
N LEU A 553 -3.11 -14.89 13.19
CA LEU A 553 -2.22 -13.97 13.88
C LEU A 553 -2.07 -12.71 13.05
N TYR A 554 -2.38 -11.55 13.62
CA TYR A 554 -2.30 -10.28 12.90
C TYR A 554 -1.56 -9.25 13.72
N GLY A 555 -0.88 -8.32 13.05
CA GLY A 555 -0.13 -7.27 13.74
C GLY A 555 0.89 -6.63 12.82
N ILE A 556 1.70 -5.74 13.38
CA ILE A 556 2.73 -4.99 12.64
C ILE A 556 3.71 -5.96 11.98
N SER A 557 4.16 -5.65 10.77
CA SER A 557 5.21 -6.43 10.10
C SER A 557 6.49 -6.47 10.94
N GLY A 558 7.21 -7.59 10.90
CA GLY A 558 8.45 -7.79 11.66
C GLY A 558 8.29 -8.12 13.15
N THR A 559 7.07 -8.34 13.64
CA THR A 559 6.78 -8.77 15.04
C THR A 559 7.02 -10.28 15.29
N GLY A 560 7.51 -11.02 14.29
CA GLY A 560 7.85 -12.43 14.43
C GLY A 560 6.65 -13.38 14.50
N LYS A 561 5.49 -13.04 13.93
CA LYS A 561 4.28 -13.89 13.93
C LYS A 561 4.55 -15.29 13.39
N SER A 562 5.09 -15.40 12.17
CA SER A 562 5.39 -16.68 11.51
C SER A 562 6.45 -17.46 12.28
N LYS A 563 7.38 -16.75 12.92
CA LYS A 563 8.41 -17.35 13.79
C LYS A 563 7.83 -17.93 15.07
N LEU A 564 6.84 -17.27 15.69
CA LEU A 564 6.14 -17.83 16.83
C LEU A 564 5.47 -19.17 16.47
N VAL A 565 4.80 -19.24 15.31
CA VAL A 565 4.14 -20.49 14.87
C VAL A 565 5.18 -21.60 14.69
N GLU A 566 6.31 -21.29 14.05
CA GLU A 566 7.41 -22.24 13.87
C GLU A 566 7.96 -22.74 15.22
N LEU A 567 8.23 -21.83 16.17
CA LEU A 567 8.78 -22.19 17.47
C LEU A 567 7.77 -22.94 18.34
N PHE A 568 6.49 -22.58 18.27
CA PHE A 568 5.41 -23.29 18.95
C PHE A 568 5.30 -24.74 18.43
N ALA A 569 5.33 -24.91 17.11
CA ALA A 569 5.33 -26.24 16.48
C ALA A 569 6.58 -27.06 16.87
N LYS A 570 7.76 -26.43 16.83
CA LYS A 570 9.04 -27.05 17.25
C LYS A 570 9.05 -27.48 18.71
N ALA A 571 8.50 -26.66 19.61
CA ALA A 571 8.38 -27.01 21.02
C ALA A 571 7.56 -28.30 21.22
N LEU A 572 6.56 -28.53 20.37
CA LEU A 572 5.69 -29.71 20.36
C LEU A 572 6.22 -30.88 19.51
N GLY A 573 7.43 -30.76 18.98
CA GLY A 573 8.11 -31.81 18.24
C GLY A 573 7.83 -31.83 16.74
N ALA A 574 7.14 -30.81 16.20
CA ALA A 574 6.91 -30.66 14.78
C ALA A 574 8.01 -29.81 14.11
N SER A 575 8.47 -30.16 12.92
CA SER A 575 9.55 -29.44 12.25
C SER A 575 9.42 -29.45 10.72
N ARG A 576 10.30 -28.72 10.03
CA ARG A 576 10.28 -28.65 8.56
C ARG A 576 10.91 -29.88 7.93
N GLU A 577 11.88 -30.47 8.63
CA GLU A 577 12.69 -31.58 8.16
C GLU A 577 11.88 -32.87 8.01
N ASP A 578 10.81 -33.03 8.78
CA ASP A 578 9.92 -34.19 8.71
C ASP A 578 8.51 -33.83 8.21
N GLU A 579 8.36 -32.62 7.64
CA GLU A 579 7.12 -32.12 7.05
C GLU A 579 5.91 -32.06 7.99
N THR A 580 6.11 -32.15 9.32
CA THR A 580 5.04 -31.95 10.32
C THR A 580 4.74 -30.48 10.58
N TYR A 581 5.65 -29.57 10.22
CA TYR A 581 5.41 -28.13 10.11
C TYR A 581 5.68 -27.63 8.69
N ASN A 582 4.66 -27.01 8.09
CA ASN A 582 4.70 -26.49 6.72
C ASN A 582 4.45 -24.98 6.71
N LEU A 583 5.40 -24.21 6.18
CA LEU A 583 5.22 -22.78 5.92
C LEU A 583 4.84 -22.59 4.45
N ILE A 584 3.61 -22.15 4.20
CA ILE A 584 3.06 -21.92 2.87
C ILE A 584 2.89 -20.40 2.67
N PRO A 585 3.77 -19.75 1.90
CA PRO A 585 3.59 -18.34 1.56
C PRO A 585 2.42 -18.20 0.58
N VAL A 586 1.40 -17.43 0.96
CA VAL A 586 0.24 -17.18 0.10
C VAL A 586 0.66 -16.27 -1.03
N ARG A 587 0.36 -16.69 -2.27
CA ARG A 587 0.64 -15.88 -3.44
C ARG A 587 -0.60 -15.08 -3.84
N PRO A 588 -0.43 -13.91 -4.45
CA PRO A 588 -1.55 -12.98 -4.59
C PRO A 588 -2.40 -13.25 -5.84
N ASP A 589 -1.88 -14.07 -6.76
CA ASP A 589 -2.57 -14.66 -7.91
C ASP A 589 -3.50 -15.81 -7.52
N TRP A 590 -3.47 -16.26 -6.26
CA TRP A 590 -4.40 -17.27 -5.75
C TRP A 590 -5.83 -16.74 -5.78
N SER A 591 -6.59 -17.21 -6.76
CA SER A 591 -7.96 -16.79 -7.03
C SER A 591 -9.00 -17.86 -6.71
N ASP A 592 -8.57 -19.11 -6.55
CA ASP A 592 -9.42 -20.25 -6.20
C ASP A 592 -8.63 -21.29 -5.37
N ALA A 593 -9.29 -22.39 -5.00
CA ALA A 593 -8.72 -23.41 -4.13
C ALA A 593 -7.71 -24.35 -4.82
N SER A 594 -7.39 -24.16 -6.10
CA SER A 594 -6.57 -25.09 -6.90
C SER A 594 -5.18 -25.30 -6.32
N GLU A 595 -4.55 -24.27 -5.77
CA GLU A 595 -3.18 -24.35 -5.21
C GLU A 595 -3.14 -25.14 -3.90
N LEU A 596 -4.18 -25.05 -3.07
CA LEU A 596 -4.27 -25.76 -1.80
C LEU A 596 -4.85 -27.17 -1.98
N ILE A 597 -5.95 -27.30 -2.70
CA ILE A 597 -6.71 -28.54 -2.86
C ILE A 597 -6.21 -29.36 -4.05
N GLY A 598 -5.91 -28.70 -5.17
CA GLY A 598 -5.56 -29.34 -6.42
C GLY A 598 -6.56 -29.10 -7.52
N TYR A 599 -6.17 -29.44 -8.74
CA TYR A 599 -6.97 -29.22 -9.95
C TYR A 599 -6.81 -30.37 -10.93
N ARG A 600 -7.68 -30.41 -11.94
CA ARG A 600 -7.58 -31.35 -13.05
C ARG A 600 -6.81 -30.70 -14.19
N ASN A 601 -5.75 -31.36 -14.66
CA ASN A 601 -4.99 -30.89 -15.80
C ASN A 601 -5.68 -31.25 -17.14
N ILE A 602 -5.11 -30.77 -18.26
CA ILE A 602 -5.66 -30.97 -19.61
C ILE A 602 -5.73 -32.46 -19.99
N ASP A 603 -4.80 -33.28 -19.47
CA ASP A 603 -4.77 -34.74 -19.64
C ASP A 603 -5.78 -35.48 -18.77
N SER A 604 -6.65 -34.75 -18.07
CA SER A 604 -7.66 -35.29 -17.17
C SER A 604 -7.12 -36.03 -15.94
N LYS A 605 -5.88 -35.77 -15.55
CA LYS A 605 -5.29 -36.26 -14.31
C LYS A 605 -5.46 -35.24 -13.20
N PHE A 606 -5.73 -35.74 -11.99
CA PHE A 606 -5.80 -34.89 -10.81
C PHE A 606 -4.39 -34.55 -10.33
N GLN A 607 -4.13 -33.25 -10.14
CA GLN A 607 -2.91 -32.74 -9.54
C GLN A 607 -3.24 -32.28 -8.11
N PRO A 608 -2.75 -32.98 -7.07
CA PRO A 608 -3.04 -32.60 -5.70
C PRO A 608 -2.35 -31.27 -5.36
N GLY A 609 -3.06 -30.40 -4.64
CA GLY A 609 -2.52 -29.15 -4.12
C GLY A 609 -1.65 -29.37 -2.89
N ILE A 610 -1.00 -28.29 -2.44
CA ILE A 610 -0.03 -28.33 -1.33
C ILE A 610 -0.68 -28.87 -0.06
N LEU A 611 -1.87 -28.37 0.28
CA LEU A 611 -2.57 -28.75 1.49
C LEU A 611 -3.15 -30.18 1.41
N THR A 612 -3.55 -30.63 0.22
CA THR A 612 -4.01 -32.01 0.01
C THR A 612 -2.93 -33.04 0.34
N ASN A 613 -1.68 -32.80 -0.06
CA ASN A 613 -0.57 -33.69 0.28
C ASN A 613 -0.32 -33.70 1.80
N ILE A 614 -0.29 -32.53 2.44
CA ILE A 614 -0.11 -32.44 3.90
C ILE A 614 -1.25 -33.13 4.65
N ILE A 615 -2.51 -32.95 4.22
CA ILE A 615 -3.68 -33.60 4.82
C ILE A 615 -3.56 -35.13 4.71
N LYS A 616 -3.07 -35.65 3.58
CA LYS A 616 -2.86 -37.08 3.37
C LYS A 616 -1.87 -37.66 4.39
N GLU A 617 -0.72 -37.02 4.56
CA GLU A 617 0.30 -37.47 5.51
C GLU A 617 -0.19 -37.31 6.96
N ALA A 618 -0.82 -36.19 7.29
CA ALA A 618 -1.43 -35.97 8.62
C ALA A 618 -2.50 -37.02 8.96
N ALA A 619 -3.29 -37.46 7.98
CA ALA A 619 -4.31 -38.49 8.16
C ALA A 619 -3.71 -39.89 8.37
N ALA A 620 -2.48 -40.13 7.93
CA ALA A 620 -1.74 -41.37 8.17
C ALA A 620 -1.13 -41.42 9.60
N HIS A 621 -0.80 -40.26 10.18
CA HIS A 621 -0.09 -40.14 11.47
C HIS A 621 -0.83 -39.29 12.51
N LYS A 622 -2.01 -39.77 12.94
CA LYS A 622 -2.94 -39.00 13.80
C LYS A 622 -2.44 -38.79 15.23
N GLU A 623 -1.44 -39.55 15.63
CA GLU A 623 -0.84 -39.52 16.97
C GLU A 623 -0.07 -38.22 17.21
N ILE A 624 0.43 -37.56 16.15
CA ILE A 624 1.26 -36.35 16.22
C ILE A 624 0.57 -35.15 15.57
N PRO A 625 0.80 -33.93 16.07
CA PRO A 625 0.21 -32.73 15.48
C PRO A 625 0.93 -32.29 14.20
N TYR A 626 0.16 -31.85 13.21
CA TYR A 626 0.63 -31.23 11.98
C TYR A 626 0.25 -29.75 11.96
N PHE A 627 1.19 -28.89 11.61
CA PHE A 627 1.00 -27.44 11.58
C PHE A 627 1.20 -26.90 10.17
N VAL A 628 0.25 -26.09 9.71
CA VAL A 628 0.34 -25.34 8.45
C VAL A 628 0.28 -23.86 8.76
N CYS A 629 1.36 -23.14 8.46
CA CYS A 629 1.43 -21.70 8.57
C CYS A 629 1.21 -21.07 7.19
N LEU A 630 0.04 -20.47 6.96
CA LEU A 630 -0.25 -19.66 5.76
C LEU A 630 0.32 -18.25 5.97
N ASP A 631 1.48 -17.98 5.38
CA ASP A 631 2.17 -16.71 5.57
C ASP A 631 1.58 -15.62 4.67
N GLU A 632 1.39 -14.43 5.24
CA GLU A 632 0.76 -13.28 4.57
C GLU A 632 -0.59 -13.64 3.92
N MET A 633 -1.43 -14.31 4.71
CA MET A 633 -2.68 -14.93 4.27
C MET A 633 -3.61 -13.96 3.51
N ASN A 634 -3.56 -12.67 3.83
CA ASN A 634 -4.36 -11.59 3.26
C ASN A 634 -3.80 -10.94 1.97
N LEU A 635 -2.72 -11.49 1.40
CA LEU A 635 -2.23 -11.07 0.08
C LEU A 635 -3.19 -11.43 -1.06
N ALA A 636 -3.88 -12.56 -0.93
CA ALA A 636 -4.99 -12.95 -1.79
C ALA A 636 -6.31 -12.85 -1.01
N ARG A 637 -7.44 -12.81 -1.73
CA ARG A 637 -8.75 -12.85 -1.09
C ARG A 637 -8.98 -14.21 -0.45
N VAL A 638 -8.80 -14.27 0.87
CA VAL A 638 -8.91 -15.51 1.66
C VAL A 638 -10.24 -16.22 1.46
N GLU A 639 -11.33 -15.47 1.33
CA GLU A 639 -12.64 -16.03 1.04
C GLU A 639 -12.79 -16.70 -0.34
N TYR A 640 -11.79 -16.62 -1.22
CA TYR A 640 -11.80 -17.29 -2.53
C TYR A 640 -11.00 -18.58 -2.45
N TYR A 641 -9.68 -18.49 -2.28
CA TYR A 641 -8.80 -19.66 -2.30
C TYR A 641 -8.97 -20.59 -1.08
N PHE A 642 -9.40 -20.04 0.07
CA PHE A 642 -9.59 -20.80 1.30
C PHE A 642 -11.05 -21.16 1.57
N SER A 643 -11.96 -20.84 0.65
CA SER A 643 -13.41 -21.02 0.83
C SER A 643 -13.83 -22.46 1.10
N ASP A 644 -13.31 -23.41 0.32
CA ASP A 644 -13.64 -24.83 0.46
C ASP A 644 -13.16 -25.37 1.81
N ILE A 645 -11.94 -25.03 2.22
CA ILE A 645 -11.41 -25.41 3.54
C ILE A 645 -12.26 -24.82 4.66
N LEU A 646 -12.61 -23.52 4.58
CA LEU A 646 -13.52 -22.87 5.55
C LEU A 646 -14.90 -23.51 5.59
N SER A 647 -15.39 -24.08 4.49
CA SER A 647 -16.65 -24.79 4.45
C SER A 647 -16.53 -26.19 5.06
N ILE A 648 -15.50 -26.93 4.71
CA ILE A 648 -15.28 -28.32 5.15
C ILE A 648 -14.94 -28.38 6.65
N MET A 649 -14.18 -27.41 7.18
CA MET A 649 -13.92 -27.32 8.62
C MET A 649 -15.19 -27.15 9.47
N GLU A 650 -16.30 -26.69 8.89
CA GLU A 650 -17.58 -26.52 9.59
C GLU A 650 -18.41 -27.80 9.64
N THR A 651 -18.02 -28.83 8.89
CA THR A 651 -18.68 -30.14 8.89
C THR A 651 -18.04 -31.12 9.87
N ARG A 652 -17.03 -30.64 10.65
CA ARG A 652 -16.42 -31.39 11.75
C ARG A 652 -17.49 -32.02 12.63
N ASN A 653 -17.42 -33.33 12.76
CA ASN A 653 -18.30 -34.12 13.61
C ASN A 653 -17.50 -35.24 14.26
N LYS A 654 -17.94 -35.68 15.43
CA LYS A 654 -17.30 -36.78 16.15
C LYS A 654 -17.98 -38.08 15.76
N GLU A 655 -17.28 -38.94 15.03
CA GLU A 655 -17.78 -40.22 14.53
C GLU A 655 -16.86 -41.33 15.04
N ASN A 656 -17.42 -42.32 15.73
CA ASN A 656 -16.67 -43.43 16.33
C ASN A 656 -15.50 -43.00 17.25
N GLY A 657 -15.64 -41.84 17.90
CA GLY A 657 -14.62 -41.30 18.81
C GLY A 657 -13.58 -40.38 18.15
N GLU A 658 -13.58 -40.30 16.81
CA GLU A 658 -12.65 -39.51 16.00
C GLU A 658 -13.34 -38.29 15.40
N ILE A 659 -12.65 -37.15 15.30
CA ILE A 659 -13.18 -35.96 14.64
C ILE A 659 -12.87 -36.03 13.14
N LYS A 660 -13.93 -36.04 12.31
CA LYS A 660 -13.81 -36.02 10.85
C LYS A 660 -14.64 -34.91 10.25
N THR A 661 -14.19 -34.40 9.10
CA THR A 661 -14.98 -33.56 8.23
C THR A 661 -15.61 -34.37 7.11
N ASP A 662 -16.49 -33.74 6.35
CA ASP A 662 -16.82 -34.21 5.01
C ASP A 662 -15.56 -34.34 4.13
N LYS A 663 -15.70 -35.08 3.04
CA LYS A 663 -14.63 -35.33 2.06
C LYS A 663 -14.05 -34.01 1.54
N LEU A 664 -12.72 -33.94 1.51
CA LEU A 664 -11.95 -32.78 1.06
C LEU A 664 -12.20 -32.47 -0.42
N ILE A 665 -12.18 -33.52 -1.25
CA ILE A 665 -12.23 -33.42 -2.70
C ILE A 665 -13.49 -34.10 -3.21
N ARG A 666 -14.25 -33.40 -4.06
CA ARG A 666 -15.44 -33.94 -4.69
C ARG A 666 -15.08 -34.94 -5.78
N ARG A 667 -15.86 -36.02 -5.89
CA ARG A 667 -15.57 -37.13 -6.81
C ARG A 667 -15.46 -36.69 -8.27
N GLU A 668 -16.20 -35.66 -8.65
CA GLU A 668 -16.24 -35.09 -9.99
C GLU A 668 -14.87 -34.55 -10.45
N LEU A 669 -14.02 -34.11 -9.52
CA LEU A 669 -12.68 -33.57 -9.82
C LEU A 669 -11.71 -34.65 -10.31
N PHE A 670 -11.91 -35.90 -9.92
CA PHE A 670 -11.03 -37.01 -10.32
C PHE A 670 -11.32 -37.54 -11.72
N ALA A 671 -12.52 -37.33 -12.28
CA ALA A 671 -12.88 -37.63 -13.66
C ALA A 671 -12.47 -39.01 -14.24
N GLY A 672 -12.35 -40.04 -13.39
CA GLY A 672 -11.95 -41.39 -13.78
C GLY A 672 -10.46 -41.72 -13.61
N ASP A 673 -9.67 -40.80 -13.06
CA ASP A 673 -8.30 -41.05 -12.58
C ASP A 673 -8.31 -42.03 -11.41
N LYS A 674 -8.11 -43.31 -11.70
CA LYS A 674 -8.23 -44.40 -10.71
C LYS A 674 -7.19 -44.30 -9.59
N ASP A 675 -6.00 -43.78 -9.89
CA ASP A 675 -4.92 -43.67 -8.93
C ASP A 675 -5.20 -42.53 -7.95
N ALA A 676 -5.70 -41.40 -8.47
CA ALA A 676 -6.15 -40.28 -7.63
C ALA A 676 -7.37 -40.64 -6.78
N VAL A 677 -8.34 -41.36 -7.33
CA VAL A 677 -9.51 -41.85 -6.58
C VAL A 677 -9.06 -42.73 -5.40
N LYS A 678 -8.16 -43.68 -5.64
CA LYS A 678 -7.65 -44.56 -4.58
C LYS A 678 -6.93 -43.80 -3.47
N SER A 679 -6.24 -42.70 -3.82
CA SER A 679 -5.36 -41.97 -2.89
C SER A 679 -6.06 -40.82 -2.17
N PHE A 680 -7.10 -40.22 -2.76
CA PHE A 680 -7.66 -38.94 -2.30
C PHE A 680 -9.21 -38.91 -2.17
N GLU A 681 -9.96 -39.91 -2.66
CA GLU A 681 -11.43 -39.88 -2.63
C GLU A 681 -12.02 -39.87 -1.21
N ASP A 682 -11.35 -40.54 -0.26
CA ASP A 682 -11.77 -40.65 1.13
C ASP A 682 -10.99 -39.69 2.05
N LEU A 683 -10.25 -38.74 1.48
CA LEU A 683 -9.49 -37.78 2.25
C LEU A 683 -10.43 -36.77 2.92
N TYR A 684 -10.19 -36.47 4.20
CA TYR A 684 -10.88 -35.48 5.02
C TYR A 684 -9.84 -34.68 5.80
N ILE A 685 -10.21 -33.55 6.38
CA ILE A 685 -9.31 -32.78 7.26
C ILE A 685 -9.19 -33.56 8.59
N PRO A 686 -8.01 -34.12 8.93
CA PRO A 686 -7.85 -34.92 10.13
C PRO A 686 -7.78 -34.05 11.39
N GLU A 687 -8.02 -34.67 12.54
CA GLU A 687 -8.14 -33.99 13.83
C GLU A 687 -6.82 -33.45 14.41
N ASN A 688 -5.69 -33.82 13.79
CA ASN A 688 -4.34 -33.41 14.14
C ASN A 688 -3.78 -32.31 13.24
N LEU A 689 -4.54 -31.79 12.27
CA LEU A 689 -4.10 -30.70 11.40
C LEU A 689 -4.53 -29.34 11.98
N TYR A 690 -3.56 -28.45 12.15
CA TYR A 690 -3.73 -27.10 12.69
C TYR A 690 -3.29 -26.07 11.66
N ILE A 691 -4.18 -25.17 11.27
CA ILE A 691 -3.90 -24.12 10.28
C ILE A 691 -3.78 -22.76 10.99
N ILE A 692 -2.69 -22.05 10.74
CA ILE A 692 -2.42 -20.74 11.28
C ILE A 692 -2.15 -19.76 10.14
N GLY A 693 -2.97 -18.73 9.99
CA GLY A 693 -2.73 -17.64 9.04
C GLY A 693 -1.97 -16.49 9.71
N THR A 694 -0.94 -15.94 9.07
CA THR A 694 -0.29 -14.70 9.53
C THR A 694 -0.72 -13.53 8.64
N ILE A 695 -0.88 -12.35 9.25
CA ILE A 695 -1.35 -11.15 8.57
C ILE A 695 -0.50 -9.95 8.96
N ASN A 696 -0.11 -9.18 7.96
CA ASN A 696 0.40 -7.83 8.14
C ASN A 696 -0.75 -6.84 7.96
N MET A 697 -0.89 -5.91 8.91
CA MET A 697 -1.97 -4.92 8.98
C MET A 697 -1.73 -3.70 8.09
N ASP A 698 -0.94 -3.85 7.04
CA ASP A 698 -0.44 -2.77 6.20
C ASP A 698 -1.46 -2.48 5.07
N GLU A 699 -1.51 -1.24 4.56
CA GLU A 699 -2.54 -0.72 3.62
C GLU A 699 -2.70 -1.52 2.30
N THR A 700 -1.79 -2.45 1.99
CA THR A 700 -1.69 -3.18 0.72
C THR A 700 -2.34 -4.57 0.72
N THR A 701 -3.31 -4.83 1.59
CA THR A 701 -3.88 -6.17 1.79
C THR A 701 -5.40 -6.19 1.83
N PHE A 702 -6.02 -7.32 1.49
CA PHE A 702 -7.48 -7.41 1.49
C PHE A 702 -8.02 -7.46 2.92
N PRO A 703 -8.98 -6.60 3.28
CA PRO A 703 -9.64 -6.72 4.57
C PRO A 703 -10.41 -8.04 4.62
N PHE A 704 -10.39 -8.69 5.77
CA PHE A 704 -11.15 -9.93 5.95
C PHE A 704 -12.64 -9.67 5.95
N SER A 705 -13.36 -10.44 5.14
CA SER A 705 -14.81 -10.48 5.26
C SER A 705 -15.23 -11.06 6.61
N LYS A 706 -16.40 -10.62 7.11
CA LYS A 706 -17.03 -11.19 8.31
C LYS A 706 -17.14 -12.72 8.25
N LYS A 707 -17.26 -13.29 7.04
CA LYS A 707 -17.30 -14.74 6.81
C LYS A 707 -16.03 -15.46 7.26
N VAL A 708 -14.86 -14.87 7.04
CA VAL A 708 -13.58 -15.48 7.46
C VAL A 708 -13.37 -15.27 8.95
N LEU A 709 -13.62 -14.05 9.45
CA LEU A 709 -13.47 -13.71 10.87
C LEU A 709 -14.39 -14.53 11.78
N ASP A 710 -15.61 -14.81 11.32
CA ASP A 710 -16.54 -15.69 12.05
C ASP A 710 -15.99 -17.11 12.25
N ARG A 711 -15.10 -17.56 11.36
CA ARG A 711 -14.59 -18.93 11.33
C ARG A 711 -13.20 -19.09 11.95
N ALA A 712 -12.50 -18.00 12.28
CA ALA A 712 -11.16 -18.02 12.86
C ALA A 712 -11.13 -17.43 14.27
N ASN A 713 -10.19 -17.86 15.11
CA ASN A 713 -9.77 -17.07 16.27
C ASN A 713 -8.69 -16.07 15.83
N THR A 714 -8.79 -14.81 16.25
CA THR A 714 -7.85 -13.76 15.82
C THR A 714 -7.00 -13.26 16.98
N ILE A 715 -5.67 -13.33 16.86
CA ILE A 715 -4.73 -12.94 17.93
C ILE A 715 -3.89 -11.74 17.46
N GLU A 716 -3.92 -10.67 18.26
CA GLU A 716 -3.24 -9.40 17.99
C GLU A 716 -1.76 -9.41 18.46
N PHE A 717 -0.85 -9.05 17.57
CA PHE A 717 0.60 -8.91 17.79
C PHE A 717 1.02 -7.44 17.65
N ASN A 718 0.72 -6.64 18.68
CA ASN A 718 1.03 -5.21 18.69
C ASN A 718 2.00 -4.79 19.80
N GLU A 719 2.37 -5.70 20.70
CA GLU A 719 3.35 -5.43 21.76
C GLU A 719 4.75 -5.78 21.25
N VAL A 720 5.59 -4.75 21.09
CA VAL A 720 6.99 -4.90 20.69
C VAL A 720 7.85 -4.57 21.90
N ASN A 721 8.51 -5.57 22.48
CA ASN A 721 9.59 -5.34 23.43
C ASN A 721 10.91 -5.32 22.67
N LEU A 722 11.58 -4.16 22.65
CA LEU A 722 12.90 -4.01 22.04
C LEU A 722 14.04 -4.22 23.03
N ASP A 723 13.73 -4.39 24.31
CA ASP A 723 14.72 -4.66 25.33
C ASP A 723 15.21 -6.11 25.21
N TYR A 724 16.51 -6.32 25.38
CA TYR A 724 17.13 -7.65 25.31
C TYR A 724 18.15 -7.81 26.42
N ALA A 725 17.92 -8.78 27.30
CA ALA A 725 18.81 -9.10 28.39
C ALA A 725 19.96 -10.01 27.91
N PHE A 726 21.11 -9.41 27.57
CA PHE A 726 22.32 -10.13 27.15
C PHE A 726 22.90 -11.05 28.23
N ASP A 727 22.60 -10.80 29.50
CA ASP A 727 23.11 -11.56 30.65
C ASP A 727 22.30 -12.83 30.97
N ARG A 728 21.37 -13.25 30.09
CA ARG A 728 20.63 -14.51 30.27
C ARG A 728 21.57 -15.70 30.10
N GLU A 729 21.58 -16.60 31.08
CA GLU A 729 22.25 -17.90 30.93
C GLU A 729 21.62 -18.66 29.75
N LYS A 730 22.47 -19.20 28.86
CA LYS A 730 22.00 -20.10 27.79
C LYS A 730 21.56 -21.42 28.41
N VAL A 731 20.26 -21.53 28.68
CA VAL A 731 19.62 -22.78 29.09
C VAL A 731 19.19 -23.48 27.81
N GLU A 732 19.78 -24.64 27.50
CA GLU A 732 19.28 -25.49 26.42
C GLU A 732 18.02 -26.22 26.90
N VAL A 733 16.90 -25.96 26.23
CA VAL A 733 15.63 -26.67 26.46
C VAL A 733 15.40 -27.54 25.22
N PRO A 734 15.54 -28.88 25.31
CA PRO A 734 15.32 -29.75 24.16
C PRO A 734 13.85 -29.74 23.73
N SER A 735 13.60 -29.89 22.44
CA SER A 735 12.23 -30.10 21.94
C SER A 735 11.68 -31.44 22.43
N LYS A 736 10.35 -31.51 22.60
CA LYS A 736 9.63 -32.68 23.09
C LYS A 736 8.51 -33.01 22.13
N LEU A 737 8.35 -34.30 21.83
CA LEU A 737 7.28 -34.76 20.96
C LEU A 737 6.02 -35.04 21.79
N TYR A 738 5.09 -34.09 21.78
CA TYR A 738 3.81 -34.28 22.45
C TYR A 738 2.78 -34.95 21.51
N PRO A 739 1.95 -35.86 22.03
CA PRO A 739 0.86 -36.44 21.25
C PRO A 739 -0.21 -35.39 20.92
N ASN A 740 -0.90 -35.58 19.80
CA ASN A 740 -1.97 -34.70 19.32
C ASN A 740 -3.07 -34.46 20.39
N LYS A 741 -3.29 -35.44 21.27
CA LYS A 741 -4.24 -35.37 22.39
C LYS A 741 -4.09 -34.10 23.24
N LEU A 742 -2.89 -33.51 23.33
CA LEU A 742 -2.63 -32.27 24.05
C LEU A 742 -3.52 -31.12 23.56
N ILE A 743 -3.52 -30.88 22.26
CA ILE A 743 -4.20 -29.75 21.60
C ILE A 743 -5.47 -30.16 20.84
N LEU A 744 -5.89 -31.43 20.96
CA LEU A 744 -7.12 -31.94 20.36
C LEU A 744 -8.36 -31.34 21.03
N SER A 745 -9.33 -30.90 20.23
CA SER A 745 -10.62 -30.42 20.71
C SER A 745 -11.42 -31.55 21.38
N GLU A 746 -11.92 -31.36 22.60
CA GLU A 746 -12.81 -32.31 23.26
C GLU A 746 -14.28 -32.14 22.79
N TYR A 747 -14.69 -30.88 22.63
CA TYR A 747 -16.03 -30.45 22.28
C TYR A 747 -16.10 -29.88 20.86
N ILE A 748 -17.13 -30.30 20.13
CA ILE A 748 -17.53 -29.77 18.82
C ILE A 748 -18.90 -29.08 18.92
N LYS A 749 -19.79 -29.63 19.75
CA LYS A 749 -21.17 -29.15 19.95
C LYS A 749 -21.38 -28.80 21.40
N ILE A 750 -22.07 -27.69 21.67
CA ILE A 750 -22.34 -27.23 23.03
C ILE A 750 -23.09 -28.25 23.91
N SER A 751 -23.87 -29.14 23.30
CA SER A 751 -24.54 -30.24 24.00
C SER A 751 -23.58 -31.23 24.66
N GLN A 752 -22.32 -31.28 24.23
CA GLN A 752 -21.28 -32.14 24.79
C GLN A 752 -20.69 -31.57 26.09
N CYS A 753 -20.87 -30.27 26.37
CA CYS A 753 -20.38 -29.62 27.59
C CYS A 753 -21.31 -29.84 28.81
N SER A 754 -22.05 -30.95 28.86
CA SER A 754 -23.05 -31.23 29.89
C SER A 754 -22.45 -31.30 31.30
N GLU A 755 -21.21 -31.79 31.41
CA GLU A 755 -20.46 -31.86 32.67
C GLU A 755 -19.95 -30.49 33.16
N LYS A 756 -19.78 -29.53 32.24
CA LYS A 756 -19.34 -28.16 32.50
C LYS A 756 -20.46 -27.13 32.28
N LYS A 757 -21.71 -27.57 32.44
CA LYS A 757 -22.91 -26.78 32.14
C LYS A 757 -22.99 -25.46 32.89
N ASP A 758 -22.45 -25.39 34.12
CA ASP A 758 -22.56 -24.21 34.96
C ASP A 758 -21.64 -23.10 34.43
N THR A 759 -20.39 -23.42 34.14
CA THR A 759 -19.45 -22.54 33.41
C THR A 759 -20.03 -22.12 32.05
N ALA A 760 -20.56 -23.07 31.27
CA ALA A 760 -21.15 -22.77 29.97
C ALA A 760 -22.33 -21.78 30.09
N LYS A 761 -23.23 -21.98 31.06
CA LYS A 761 -24.37 -21.07 31.30
C LYS A 761 -23.91 -19.68 31.72
N GLU A 762 -22.87 -19.59 32.54
CA GLU A 762 -22.31 -18.31 32.96
C GLU A 762 -21.75 -17.52 31.77
N VAL A 763 -20.94 -18.17 30.91
CA VAL A 763 -20.45 -17.59 29.67
C VAL A 763 -21.60 -17.14 28.76
N ILE A 764 -22.59 -18.01 28.53
CA ILE A 764 -23.76 -17.68 27.70
C ILE A 764 -24.52 -16.48 28.26
N GLY A 765 -24.67 -16.40 29.59
CA GLY A 765 -25.32 -15.26 30.24
C GLY A 765 -24.62 -13.94 29.97
N GLU A 766 -23.29 -13.91 29.98
CA GLU A 766 -22.49 -12.74 29.61
C GLU A 766 -22.60 -12.44 28.10
N LEU A 767 -22.53 -13.47 27.26
CA LEU A 767 -22.67 -13.31 25.81
C LEU A 767 -24.03 -12.77 25.39
N ILE A 768 -25.13 -13.15 26.06
CA ILE A 768 -26.46 -12.59 25.80
C ILE A 768 -26.47 -11.08 26.08
N LYS A 769 -25.88 -10.64 27.21
CA LYS A 769 -25.80 -9.21 27.54
C LYS A 769 -25.03 -8.43 26.48
N ILE A 770 -23.88 -8.97 26.04
CA ILE A 770 -23.07 -8.36 24.97
C ILE A 770 -23.84 -8.33 23.65
N ASN A 771 -24.48 -9.43 23.28
CA ASN A 771 -25.21 -9.53 22.02
C ASN A 771 -26.40 -8.57 21.95
N ASN A 772 -27.11 -8.33 23.06
CA ASN A 772 -28.19 -7.33 23.15
C ASN A 772 -27.68 -5.90 22.91
N ILE A 773 -26.43 -5.58 23.28
CA ILE A 773 -25.81 -4.28 23.00
C ILE A 773 -25.46 -4.19 21.51
N LEU A 774 -24.88 -5.26 20.95
CA LEU A 774 -24.49 -5.33 19.54
C LEU A 774 -25.67 -5.31 18.56
N GLU A 775 -26.85 -5.77 18.99
CA GLU A 775 -28.08 -5.74 18.21
C GLU A 775 -28.51 -4.30 17.88
N GLN A 776 -28.15 -3.32 18.71
CA GLN A 776 -28.46 -1.90 18.46
C GLN A 776 -27.71 -1.30 17.27
N CYS A 777 -26.64 -1.95 16.80
CA CYS A 777 -25.82 -1.51 15.68
C CYS A 777 -25.64 -2.58 14.59
N ASP A 778 -26.53 -3.57 14.53
CA ASP A 778 -26.52 -4.67 13.55
C ASP A 778 -25.21 -5.51 13.54
N MET A 779 -24.56 -5.65 14.70
CA MET A 779 -23.29 -6.39 14.87
C MET A 779 -23.42 -7.68 15.68
N GLN A 780 -24.65 -8.19 15.88
CA GLN A 780 -24.94 -9.43 16.60
C GLN A 780 -24.18 -10.64 16.06
N PHE A 781 -23.93 -11.61 16.94
CA PHE A 781 -23.32 -12.90 16.61
C PHE A 781 -24.28 -14.07 16.85
N ALA A 782 -23.99 -15.19 16.20
CA ALA A 782 -24.81 -16.39 16.21
C ALA A 782 -24.16 -17.53 17.01
N TYR A 783 -24.79 -18.70 16.95
CA TYR A 783 -24.44 -19.90 17.74
C TYR A 783 -22.98 -20.33 17.63
N ARG A 784 -22.34 -20.19 16.46
CA ARG A 784 -20.94 -20.56 16.26
C ARG A 784 -20.00 -19.80 17.19
N VAL A 785 -20.12 -18.47 17.22
CA VAL A 785 -19.28 -17.63 18.09
C VAL A 785 -19.55 -17.94 19.55
N ARG A 786 -20.82 -18.16 19.92
CA ARG A 786 -21.17 -18.58 21.28
C ARG A 786 -20.46 -19.87 21.67
N ASP A 787 -20.57 -20.91 20.85
CA ASP A 787 -20.04 -22.25 21.16
C ASP A 787 -18.51 -22.20 21.27
N GLU A 788 -17.83 -21.52 20.34
CA GLU A 788 -16.37 -21.38 20.37
C GLU A 788 -15.88 -20.63 21.62
N ILE A 789 -16.54 -19.54 22.03
CA ILE A 789 -16.18 -18.83 23.27
C ILE A 789 -16.43 -19.71 24.51
N VAL A 790 -17.53 -20.47 24.53
CA VAL A 790 -17.82 -21.41 25.62
C VAL A 790 -16.73 -22.47 25.74
N PHE A 791 -16.32 -23.07 24.62
CA PHE A 791 -15.26 -24.08 24.62
C PHE A 791 -13.92 -23.50 25.09
N TYR A 792 -13.54 -22.33 24.56
CA TYR A 792 -12.32 -21.65 24.95
C TYR A 792 -12.24 -21.42 26.46
N VAL A 793 -13.30 -20.87 27.06
CA VAL A 793 -13.35 -20.58 28.51
C VAL A 793 -13.35 -21.86 29.33
N ILE A 794 -14.05 -22.90 28.89
CA ILE A 794 -14.03 -24.21 29.56
C ILE A 794 -12.60 -24.77 29.58
N TYR A 795 -11.92 -24.85 28.43
CA TYR A 795 -10.55 -25.37 28.36
C TYR A 795 -9.60 -24.57 29.24
N ALA A 796 -9.67 -23.25 29.16
CA ALA A 796 -8.81 -22.36 29.92
C ALA A 796 -8.93 -22.56 31.43
N ALA A 797 -10.17 -22.62 31.93
CA ALA A 797 -10.46 -22.79 33.35
C ALA A 797 -10.21 -24.22 33.83
N SER A 798 -10.60 -25.24 33.06
CA SER A 798 -10.43 -26.65 33.47
C SER A 798 -8.99 -27.11 33.45
N GLU A 799 -8.18 -26.54 32.55
CA GLU A 799 -6.76 -26.87 32.42
C GLU A 799 -5.84 -25.93 33.23
N GLY A 800 -6.41 -24.98 33.98
CA GLY A 800 -5.67 -24.07 34.86
C GLY A 800 -4.73 -23.12 34.11
N ILE A 801 -5.01 -22.82 32.84
CA ILE A 801 -4.19 -21.98 31.96
C ILE A 801 -4.51 -20.50 32.18
N MET A 802 -5.80 -20.17 32.33
CA MET A 802 -6.30 -18.83 32.65
C MET A 802 -7.52 -18.94 33.57
N ASP A 803 -7.80 -17.88 34.31
CA ASP A 803 -9.06 -17.81 35.05
C ASP A 803 -10.26 -17.55 34.12
N PHE A 804 -11.48 -17.75 34.64
CA PHE A 804 -12.72 -17.61 33.88
C PHE A 804 -12.85 -16.24 33.20
N TYR A 805 -12.57 -15.15 33.93
CA TYR A 805 -12.75 -13.81 33.42
C TYR A 805 -11.64 -13.44 32.44
N GLU A 806 -10.42 -13.96 32.63
CA GLU A 806 -9.29 -13.79 31.72
C GLU A 806 -9.54 -14.46 30.38
N ALA A 807 -9.97 -15.71 30.44
CA ALA A 807 -10.32 -16.45 29.24
C ALA A 807 -11.47 -15.79 28.47
N LEU A 808 -12.49 -15.30 29.20
CA LEU A 808 -13.63 -14.62 28.58
C LEU A 808 -13.23 -13.25 27.98
N ASP A 809 -12.37 -12.49 28.65
CA ASP A 809 -11.85 -11.22 28.14
C ASP A 809 -11.09 -11.41 26.82
N TYR A 810 -10.15 -12.37 26.76
CA TYR A 810 -9.46 -12.71 25.53
C TYR A 810 -10.46 -13.17 24.46
N SER A 811 -11.39 -14.06 24.79
CA SER A 811 -12.40 -14.54 23.84
C SER A 811 -13.26 -13.41 23.25
N ILE A 812 -13.67 -12.44 24.08
CA ILE A 812 -14.42 -11.24 23.63
C ILE A 812 -13.56 -10.44 22.64
N LYS A 813 -12.30 -10.14 23.01
CA LYS A 813 -11.38 -9.42 22.14
C LYS A 813 -11.14 -10.13 20.81
N GLN A 814 -11.00 -11.46 20.81
CA GLN A 814 -10.63 -12.24 19.63
C GLN A 814 -11.81 -12.57 18.70
N LYS A 815 -13.05 -12.61 19.21
CA LYS A 815 -14.23 -13.09 18.46
C LYS A 815 -15.37 -12.09 18.31
N ILE A 816 -15.50 -11.17 19.26
CA ILE A 816 -16.63 -10.22 19.27
C ILE A 816 -16.19 -8.87 18.70
N LEU A 817 -15.14 -8.27 19.29
CA LEU A 817 -14.66 -6.95 18.88
C LEU A 817 -14.23 -6.84 17.40
N PRO A 818 -13.65 -7.86 16.73
CA PRO A 818 -13.30 -7.79 15.31
C PRO A 818 -14.48 -7.53 14.38
N ARG A 819 -15.71 -7.77 14.84
CA ARG A 819 -16.94 -7.56 14.08
C ARG A 819 -17.36 -6.09 14.05
N ILE A 820 -16.92 -5.30 15.03
CA ILE A 820 -17.37 -3.92 15.22
C ILE A 820 -16.51 -3.01 14.34
N SER A 821 -17.14 -2.40 13.33
CA SER A 821 -16.52 -1.42 12.45
C SER A 821 -17.58 -0.51 11.84
N GLY A 822 -17.26 0.77 11.63
CA GLY A 822 -18.19 1.72 11.03
C GLY A 822 -17.88 3.18 11.38
N SER A 823 -18.63 4.09 10.77
CA SER A 823 -18.57 5.55 10.98
C SER A 823 -19.84 6.13 11.62
N SER A 824 -20.81 5.28 11.98
CA SER A 824 -22.10 5.73 12.50
C SER A 824 -22.07 5.99 14.00
N SER A 825 -22.91 6.92 14.48
CA SER A 825 -23.04 7.23 15.91
C SER A 825 -23.47 6.01 16.74
N GLU A 826 -24.23 5.09 16.16
CA GLU A 826 -24.63 3.84 16.81
C GLU A 826 -23.43 2.95 17.15
N ILE A 827 -22.37 2.98 16.32
CA ILE A 827 -21.13 2.26 16.60
C ILE A 827 -20.36 2.90 17.75
N GLU A 828 -20.28 4.24 17.80
CA GLU A 828 -19.67 4.96 18.93
C GLU A 828 -20.39 4.66 20.24
N GLN A 829 -21.72 4.70 20.24
CA GLN A 829 -22.57 4.40 21.40
C GLN A 829 -22.48 2.93 21.84
N CYS A 830 -22.43 2.01 20.87
CA CYS A 830 -22.24 0.59 21.15
C CYS A 830 -20.89 0.34 21.84
N LEU A 831 -19.80 0.89 21.27
CA LEU A 831 -18.46 0.81 21.86
C LEU A 831 -18.42 1.43 23.25
N PHE A 832 -19.05 2.58 23.46
CA PHE A 832 -19.12 3.21 24.78
C PHE A 832 -19.89 2.38 25.80
N THR A 833 -21.02 1.80 25.40
CA THR A 833 -21.84 0.94 26.27
C THR A 833 -21.08 -0.34 26.65
N LEU A 834 -20.36 -0.94 25.70
CA LEU A 834 -19.46 -2.05 25.96
C LEU A 834 -18.32 -1.64 26.91
N PHE A 835 -17.68 -0.49 26.67
CA PHE A 835 -16.62 0.03 27.55
C PHE A 835 -17.12 0.18 28.99
N LYS A 836 -18.30 0.76 29.19
CA LYS A 836 -18.93 0.91 30.51
C LYS A 836 -19.14 -0.44 31.19
N GLY A 837 -19.71 -1.41 30.46
CA GLY A 837 -19.96 -2.76 30.98
C GLY A 837 -18.69 -3.55 31.28
N PHE A 838 -17.60 -3.26 30.56
CA PHE A 838 -16.35 -4.01 30.67
C PHE A 838 -15.37 -3.39 31.68
N SER A 839 -15.37 -2.07 31.81
CA SER A 839 -14.47 -1.35 32.72
C SER A 839 -15.03 -1.19 34.13
N ASN A 840 -16.35 -1.38 34.33
CA ASN A 840 -17.06 -0.99 35.56
C ASN A 840 -16.88 0.50 35.94
N MET A 841 -16.41 1.34 35.02
CA MET A 841 -16.23 2.77 35.26
C MET A 841 -17.59 3.44 35.46
N ASP A 842 -17.68 4.32 36.46
CA ASP A 842 -18.84 5.21 36.57
C ASP A 842 -18.77 6.25 35.46
N THR A 843 -19.62 6.07 34.45
CA THR A 843 -19.70 6.94 33.28
C THR A 843 -20.83 7.96 33.37
N SER A 844 -21.48 8.11 34.53
CA SER A 844 -22.60 9.05 34.72
C SER A 844 -22.24 10.51 34.43
N SER A 845 -20.95 10.86 34.49
CA SER A 845 -20.43 12.20 34.14
C SER A 845 -20.14 12.41 32.65
N PHE A 846 -20.23 11.37 31.82
CA PHE A 846 -19.98 11.49 30.38
C PHE A 846 -21.27 11.83 29.63
N ASN A 847 -21.14 12.63 28.57
CA ASN A 847 -22.28 12.96 27.73
C ASN A 847 -22.76 11.70 27.00
N ALA A 848 -24.06 11.41 27.10
CA ALA A 848 -24.66 10.23 26.48
C ALA A 848 -24.81 10.39 24.96
N ASP A 849 -24.69 11.60 24.40
CA ASP A 849 -24.94 11.86 22.99
C ASP A 849 -23.68 11.80 22.11
N TYR A 850 -22.49 12.08 22.64
CA TYR A 850 -21.20 11.98 21.93
C TYR A 850 -20.02 11.88 22.91
N ILE A 851 -18.92 11.25 22.49
CA ILE A 851 -17.70 11.12 23.31
C ILE A 851 -16.65 12.14 22.86
N ASP A 852 -16.38 13.12 23.72
CA ASP A 852 -15.32 14.10 23.48
C ASP A 852 -13.92 13.60 23.87
N GLU A 853 -12.89 14.36 23.47
CA GLU A 853 -11.50 14.03 23.75
C GLU A 853 -11.19 14.02 25.27
N GLU A 854 -11.93 14.78 26.08
CA GLU A 854 -11.76 14.83 27.53
C GLU A 854 -12.26 13.53 28.19
N ALA A 855 -13.43 13.03 27.77
CA ALA A 855 -13.97 11.75 28.18
C ALA A 855 -13.01 10.61 27.78
N LEU A 856 -12.47 10.64 26.56
CA LEU A 856 -11.46 9.68 26.11
C LEU A 856 -10.17 9.71 26.94
N LYS A 857 -9.71 10.91 27.35
CA LYS A 857 -8.55 11.05 28.26
C LYS A 857 -8.86 10.49 29.65
N LYS A 858 -10.05 10.74 30.20
CA LYS A 858 -10.48 10.18 31.50
C LYS A 858 -10.56 8.66 31.46
N MET A 859 -11.15 8.08 30.40
CA MET A 859 -11.18 6.64 30.17
C MET A 859 -9.77 6.06 30.05
N LYS A 860 -8.87 6.74 29.32
CA LYS A 860 -7.47 6.33 29.20
C LYS A 860 -6.75 6.28 30.55
N ASN A 861 -6.87 7.33 31.35
CA ASN A 861 -6.24 7.39 32.66
C ASN A 861 -6.77 6.28 33.58
N TYR A 862 -8.08 6.03 33.55
CA TYR A 862 -8.70 4.94 34.30
C TYR A 862 -8.10 3.56 33.96
N ILE A 863 -7.91 3.27 32.66
CA ILE A 863 -7.28 2.01 32.20
C ILE A 863 -5.79 1.95 32.58
N VAL A 864 -5.07 3.07 32.51
CA VAL A 864 -3.66 3.13 32.93
C VAL A 864 -3.52 2.84 34.43
N ASP A 865 -4.34 3.47 35.26
CA ASP A 865 -4.35 3.25 36.71
C ASP A 865 -4.69 1.79 37.07
N ASP A 866 -5.60 1.15 36.31
CA ASP A 866 -5.92 -0.27 36.46
C ASP A 866 -4.73 -1.16 36.09
N LYS A 867 -4.04 -0.87 34.98
CA LYS A 867 -2.84 -1.59 34.55
C LYS A 867 -1.70 -1.50 35.56
N GLU A 868 -1.50 -0.36 36.21
CA GLU A 868 -0.49 -0.23 37.26
C GLU A 868 -0.82 -1.11 38.48
N LYS A 869 -2.10 -1.24 38.82
CA LYS A 869 -2.56 -2.12 39.91
C LYS A 869 -2.43 -3.60 39.54
N LEU A 870 -2.59 -3.95 38.26
CA LEU A 870 -2.41 -5.32 37.73
C LEU A 870 -0.95 -5.81 37.80
N LYS A 871 0.04 -4.91 37.67
CA LYS A 871 1.47 -5.26 37.79
C LYS A 871 1.85 -5.83 39.16
N ASP A 872 1.01 -5.59 40.18
CA ASP A 872 1.21 -5.99 41.57
C ASP A 872 0.57 -7.36 41.91
N GLY A 873 0.28 -8.18 40.89
CA GLY A 873 0.31 -9.65 40.98
C GLY A 873 -1.02 -10.41 41.14
N SER A 874 -2.21 -9.80 40.99
CA SER A 874 -3.47 -10.57 40.93
C SER A 874 -4.61 -9.80 40.26
N ARG A 875 -5.41 -10.50 39.45
CA ARG A 875 -6.65 -9.97 38.84
C ARG A 875 -7.65 -9.47 39.89
N GLU A 876 -7.58 -9.99 41.12
CA GLU A 876 -8.39 -9.55 42.27
C GLU A 876 -8.27 -8.05 42.59
N LYS A 877 -7.19 -7.39 42.15
CA LYS A 877 -6.97 -5.94 42.31
C LYS A 877 -7.45 -5.10 41.11
N SER A 878 -7.85 -5.73 40.00
CA SER A 878 -8.38 -5.00 38.83
C SER A 878 -9.79 -4.51 39.12
N ILE A 879 -10.02 -3.25 38.78
CA ILE A 879 -11.29 -2.55 38.86
C ILE A 879 -12.11 -2.88 37.60
N CYS A 880 -11.43 -3.15 36.48
CA CYS A 880 -12.03 -3.57 35.23
C CYS A 880 -12.47 -5.04 35.27
N LYS A 881 -13.67 -5.32 34.76
CA LYS A 881 -14.12 -6.71 34.56
C LYS A 881 -13.35 -7.40 33.42
N TYR A 882 -13.18 -6.66 32.31
CA TYR A 882 -12.51 -7.11 31.09
C TYR A 882 -11.49 -6.05 30.62
N PRO A 883 -10.34 -5.91 31.30
CA PRO A 883 -9.35 -4.87 31.02
C PRO A 883 -8.79 -4.91 29.59
N ILE A 884 -8.60 -6.09 29.00
CA ILE A 884 -7.99 -6.27 27.69
C ILE A 884 -8.95 -5.79 26.59
N SER A 885 -10.22 -6.17 26.70
CA SER A 885 -11.29 -5.71 25.82
C SER A 885 -11.58 -4.22 25.99
N SER A 886 -11.58 -3.72 27.23
CA SER A 886 -11.75 -2.28 27.52
C SER A 886 -10.66 -1.42 26.88
N GLU A 887 -9.39 -1.83 26.97
CA GLU A 887 -8.30 -1.13 26.30
C GLU A 887 -8.48 -1.11 24.78
N LYS A 888 -8.89 -2.24 24.20
CA LYS A 888 -9.09 -2.33 22.75
C LYS A 888 -10.25 -1.44 22.28
N ILE A 889 -11.37 -1.46 23.01
CA ILE A 889 -12.51 -0.56 22.76
C ILE A 889 -12.08 0.90 22.86
N LEU A 890 -11.27 1.27 23.85
CA LEU A 890 -10.76 2.63 23.97
C LEU A 890 -9.95 3.05 22.73
N LYS A 891 -9.09 2.18 22.20
CA LYS A 891 -8.36 2.44 20.94
C LYS A 891 -9.33 2.65 19.76
N MET A 892 -10.40 1.85 19.69
CA MET A 892 -11.42 1.97 18.66
C MET A 892 -12.21 3.30 18.78
N LEU A 893 -12.57 3.70 20.00
CA LEU A 893 -13.23 4.99 20.25
C LEU A 893 -12.33 6.18 19.91
N TRP A 894 -11.03 6.11 20.23
CA TRP A 894 -10.06 7.14 19.83
C TRP A 894 -9.94 7.27 18.31
N ARG A 895 -9.91 6.16 17.57
CA ARG A 895 -9.91 6.17 16.10
C ARG A 895 -11.21 6.76 15.55
N PHE A 896 -12.35 6.37 16.10
CA PHE A 896 -13.65 6.94 15.71
C PHE A 896 -13.67 8.47 15.88
N ASN A 897 -13.26 8.97 17.05
CA ASN A 897 -13.24 10.39 17.35
C ASN A 897 -12.29 11.19 16.43
N LYS A 898 -11.13 10.62 16.08
CA LYS A 898 -10.12 11.28 15.25
C LYS A 898 -10.45 11.24 13.75
N ASP A 899 -10.85 10.07 13.25
CA ASP A 899 -10.91 9.77 11.82
C ASP A 899 -12.37 9.68 11.32
N GLY A 900 -13.37 9.73 12.20
CA GLY A 900 -14.80 9.60 11.88
C GLY A 900 -15.22 8.19 11.49
N PHE A 901 -14.31 7.22 11.62
CA PHE A 901 -14.52 5.81 11.31
C PHE A 901 -13.66 4.96 12.24
N THR A 902 -14.15 3.79 12.61
CA THR A 902 -13.39 2.85 13.43
C THR A 902 -13.44 1.44 12.89
N THR A 903 -12.37 0.72 13.15
CA THR A 903 -12.19 -0.70 12.89
C THR A 903 -11.44 -1.30 14.06
N PHE A 904 -11.65 -2.59 14.27
CA PHE A 904 -10.84 -3.36 15.21
C PHE A 904 -9.36 -3.44 14.80
N TRP A 905 -9.10 -3.37 13.50
CA TRP A 905 -7.81 -3.57 12.83
C TRP A 905 -6.86 -2.39 13.01
#